data_AF-A0A264W442-F1
#
_entry.id   AF-A0A264W442-F1
#
_cell.length_a   1.000
_cell.length_b   1.000
_cell.length_c   1.000
_cell.angle_alpha   90.00
_cell.angle_beta   90.00
_cell.angle_gamma   90.00
#
_symmetry.space_group_name_H-M   'P 1'
#
loop_
_entity.id
_entity.type
_entity.pdbx_description
1 polymer ?
#
loop_
_entity_poly.entity_id
_entity_poly.type
_entity_poly.pdbx_seq_one_letter_code
_entity_poly.pdbx_strand_id
1 'polypeptide(L)'
;MKKTTVAAAVAGFLLAGGVALQAEAAEQSETVVVKMKQQNTDRLEQSFKVQSATVQQNQSVVTVEVPEGKSATQLIQELEKRSDVELAEPNYRYKKMVTPTDQYFSTQYHHGLIGTAQAWDITMGSPDVHVAILDDGFDTKHPELVGRFTAAMNTAPQFSIEEHGTHVAGIVGATANNGLMGAGVAPKTGMYLVDVFNGDDAYLSDIVAGVEYAVANDADIISMSLGGPFYSEILDDAVQTAHNEGLVILAASGNESTSLISYPAGFDNVLSVGSTNRSDAVSTYSNWGETLDLVAPGESIYSTTPNNGFLRMSGTSMATPVVAGVAALIKAQNPHFTNTDIENQLLATTKDLGATGWDSKSGYGRVDAYAALTQFDLEAPVLAPVSSSQGQVTGTVTGVLPKSTIVVRNNLGQIAKKSGFTGKGTFTVEIPKQPAGTELTVQLVDSLGNESPLSTVIVAASSQMEVWTGQIVTNYSTHLIGYTAPGSEVTVYKGATELGTAKADWFGKFDVYVTPQSVGTSLRISAVNEQTRLTAEKTITVQNGAYPDFSASHWAHDAVAYLRDYSIIGGYPDGTFRPDRYTTRAEAARMISQALELPYKQGMPGFKDVPSSHWASDFIAAATAAGIFTGNPDGTFNPNGQLTRAQMAVILSKSYELNSSDTLPFKDVNESHWASKAIGSLAEAGITAGYPDGSFKPSNPTKRSEFSQFLMKAMK
;
A
#
# COMPACT_ATOMS: atom_id res chain seq x y z
N MET A 1 5.07 -5.20 50.75
CA MET A 1 3.67 -5.69 50.76
C MET A 1 2.80 -4.69 50.01
N LYS A 2 2.22 -5.14 48.89
CA LYS A 2 1.09 -4.60 48.09
C LYS A 2 0.84 -3.09 48.08
N LYS A 3 1.02 -2.46 46.91
CA LYS A 3 -0.04 -1.66 46.28
C LYS A 3 -0.07 -1.87 44.76
N THR A 4 -1.27 -2.18 44.32
CA THR A 4 -1.77 -2.53 43.00
C THR A 4 -2.15 -1.27 42.21
N THR A 5 -1.96 -1.35 40.89
CA THR A 5 -2.75 -0.83 39.76
C THR A 5 -3.77 0.28 40.01
N VAL A 6 -3.58 1.45 39.35
CA VAL A 6 -4.64 2.19 38.64
C VAL A 6 -4.01 2.77 37.37
N ALA A 7 -4.26 2.11 36.24
CA ALA A 7 -4.19 2.70 34.91
C ALA A 7 -5.64 2.98 34.49
N ALA A 8 -6.04 4.25 34.45
CA ALA A 8 -7.20 4.77 33.72
C ALA A 8 -7.36 6.28 34.01
N ALA A 9 -7.83 7.01 33.00
CA ALA A 9 -8.37 8.37 33.05
C ALA A 9 -7.38 9.56 32.95
N VAL A 10 -6.90 9.81 31.72
CA VAL A 10 -7.02 11.15 31.10
C VAL A 10 -7.45 10.96 29.64
N ALA A 11 -8.67 10.47 29.46
CA ALA A 11 -9.42 10.56 28.21
C ALA A 11 -10.84 10.96 28.61
N GLY A 12 -11.23 12.19 28.26
CA GLY A 12 -12.57 12.70 28.55
C GLY A 12 -12.58 14.18 28.89
N PHE A 13 -12.58 15.04 27.87
CA PHE A 13 -13.61 16.06 27.66
C PHE A 13 -13.32 16.80 26.34
N LEU A 14 -13.79 16.24 25.23
CA LEU A 14 -14.19 16.96 24.02
C LEU A 14 -15.29 16.10 23.37
N LEU A 15 -16.54 16.46 23.65
CA LEU A 15 -17.71 15.94 22.94
C LEU A 15 -17.90 16.74 21.65
N ALA A 16 -18.40 16.03 20.64
CA ALA A 16 -18.87 16.43 19.31
C ALA A 16 -17.84 16.37 18.15
N GLY A 17 -17.97 15.31 17.33
CA GLY A 17 -17.51 15.29 15.93
C GLY A 17 -16.02 15.00 15.70
N GLY A 18 -15.51 13.85 16.13
CA GLY A 18 -14.13 13.44 15.86
C GLY A 18 -14.01 12.69 14.54
N VAL A 19 -13.71 13.40 13.46
CA VAL A 19 -13.27 12.78 12.20
C VAL A 19 -11.82 12.31 12.39
N ALA A 20 -11.55 11.04 12.12
CA ALA A 20 -10.19 10.49 12.16
C ALA A 20 -9.40 11.03 10.95
N LEU A 21 -8.64 12.10 11.15
CA LEU A 21 -7.74 12.67 10.15
C LEU A 21 -6.55 11.72 9.96
N GLN A 22 -6.42 11.11 8.78
CA GLN A 22 -5.17 10.48 8.34
C GLN A 22 -4.16 11.58 7.98
N ALA A 23 -3.08 11.68 8.76
CA ALA A 23 -1.98 12.61 8.51
C ALA A 23 -0.92 11.94 7.62
N GLU A 24 -0.60 12.57 6.49
CA GLU A 24 0.49 12.17 5.61
C GLU A 24 1.72 13.02 5.98
N ALA A 25 2.79 12.39 6.48
CA ALA A 25 4.01 13.10 6.83
C ALA A 25 4.72 13.54 5.55
N ALA A 26 4.68 14.85 5.24
CA ALA A 26 5.55 15.41 4.22
C ALA A 26 7.00 15.25 4.67
N GLU A 27 7.79 14.46 3.93
CA GLU A 27 9.20 14.13 4.17
C GLU A 27 10.13 15.37 4.19
N GLN A 28 9.60 16.56 3.90
CA GLN A 28 10.27 17.86 3.90
C GLN A 28 9.35 18.96 4.46
N SER A 29 8.91 18.86 5.71
CA SER A 29 8.18 19.98 6.34
C SER A 29 9.08 21.22 6.39
N GLU A 30 8.70 22.29 5.70
CA GLU A 30 9.42 23.58 5.71
C GLU A 30 9.26 24.36 7.02
N THR A 31 8.41 23.86 7.94
CA THR A 31 8.12 24.48 9.23
C THR A 31 7.97 23.45 10.36
N VAL A 32 8.17 23.88 11.61
CA VAL A 32 8.05 23.10 12.86
C VAL A 32 7.07 23.80 13.77
N VAL A 33 6.13 23.06 14.37
CA VAL A 33 5.18 23.59 15.36
C VAL A 33 5.74 23.34 16.76
N VAL A 34 5.78 24.38 17.58
CA VAL A 34 6.44 24.39 18.89
C VAL A 34 5.44 24.80 19.95
N LYS A 35 5.18 23.92 20.92
CA LYS A 35 4.41 24.23 22.12
C LYS A 35 5.36 24.73 23.21
N MET A 36 5.06 25.89 23.78
CA MET A 36 5.84 26.53 24.83
C MET A 36 5.31 26.15 26.22
N LYS A 37 6.21 25.99 27.19
CA LYS A 37 5.86 25.73 28.61
C LYS A 37 5.27 26.95 29.32
N GLN A 38 5.55 28.14 28.80
CA GLN A 38 5.12 29.42 29.37
C GLN A 38 4.22 30.14 28.37
N GLN A 39 3.36 31.03 28.87
CA GLN A 39 2.50 31.88 28.04
C GLN A 39 3.26 33.05 27.41
N ASN A 40 4.40 32.76 26.77
CA ASN A 40 5.27 33.74 26.16
C ASN A 40 6.05 33.08 25.00
N THR A 41 6.03 33.71 23.83
CA THR A 41 6.68 33.23 22.60
C THR A 41 7.87 34.10 22.18
N ASP A 42 8.09 35.24 22.84
CA ASP A 42 9.05 36.30 22.49
C ASP A 42 10.48 35.75 22.36
N ARG A 43 10.87 34.82 23.24
CA ARG A 43 12.21 34.22 23.21
C ARG A 43 12.44 33.29 22.02
N LEU A 44 11.38 32.69 21.49
CA LEU A 44 11.46 31.84 20.31
C LEU A 44 11.47 32.70 19.05
N GLU A 45 10.65 33.75 19.03
CA GLU A 45 10.57 34.76 17.95
C GLU A 45 11.87 35.54 17.75
N GLN A 46 12.65 35.76 18.82
CA GLN A 46 13.98 36.38 18.72
C GLN A 46 15.05 35.43 18.17
N SER A 47 14.84 34.11 18.27
CA SER A 47 15.85 33.10 17.93
C SER A 47 15.62 32.46 16.56
N PHE A 48 14.39 32.50 16.06
CA PHE A 48 14.01 31.85 14.80
C PHE A 48 13.02 32.69 14.00
N LYS A 49 13.00 32.47 12.68
CA LYS A 49 11.99 33.07 11.82
C LYS A 49 10.65 32.36 12.07
N VAL A 50 9.69 33.09 12.62
CA VAL A 50 8.38 32.58 13.01
C VAL A 50 7.36 32.91 11.92
N GLN A 51 6.62 31.90 11.47
CA GLN A 51 5.53 32.05 10.52
C GLN A 51 4.23 32.49 11.21
N SER A 52 3.98 31.97 12.42
CA SER A 52 2.82 32.35 13.23
C SER A 52 3.07 32.03 14.71
N ALA A 53 2.53 32.84 15.61
CA ALA A 53 2.50 32.56 17.04
C ALA A 53 1.08 32.76 17.57
N THR A 54 0.62 31.84 18.44
CA THR A 54 -0.68 31.91 19.10
C THR A 54 -0.47 31.77 20.59
N VAL A 55 -0.97 32.73 21.37
CA VAL A 55 -0.97 32.71 22.84
C VAL A 55 -2.42 32.75 23.32
N GLN A 56 -2.88 31.65 23.91
CA GLN A 56 -4.19 31.55 24.56
C GLN A 56 -4.02 31.24 26.05
N GLN A 57 -5.08 31.44 26.84
CA GLN A 57 -5.06 31.32 28.31
C GLN A 57 -4.52 29.98 28.84
N ASN A 58 -4.40 28.93 28.03
CA ASN A 58 -3.87 27.61 28.43
C ASN A 58 -2.81 27.02 27.48
N GLN A 59 -2.48 27.67 26.35
CA GLN A 59 -1.53 27.14 25.36
C GLN A 59 -0.83 28.25 24.59
N SER A 60 0.48 28.10 24.42
CA SER A 60 1.30 28.95 23.54
C SER A 60 1.96 28.08 22.48
N VAL A 61 1.62 28.32 21.23
CA VAL A 61 2.10 27.53 20.08
C VAL A 61 2.72 28.46 19.04
N VAL A 62 3.89 28.11 18.56
CA VAL A 62 4.68 28.88 17.58
C VAL A 62 5.02 27.99 16.39
N THR A 63 4.78 28.47 15.18
CA THR A 63 5.22 27.82 13.94
C THR A 63 6.51 28.47 13.47
N VAL A 64 7.60 27.71 13.45
CA VAL A 64 8.95 28.16 13.14
C VAL A 64 9.35 27.66 11.76
N GLU A 65 9.89 28.53 10.91
CA GLU A 65 10.48 28.12 9.63
C GLU A 65 11.77 27.33 9.85
N VAL A 66 11.96 26.26 9.09
CA VAL A 66 13.20 25.50 9.10
C VAL A 66 14.29 26.34 8.41
N PRO A 67 15.40 26.69 9.10
CA PRO A 67 16.47 27.47 8.49
C PRO A 67 17.08 26.76 7.28
N GLU A 68 17.50 27.53 6.28
CA GLU A 68 18.15 27.01 5.08
C GLU A 68 19.36 26.12 5.44
N GLY A 69 19.41 24.92 4.85
CA GLY A 69 20.44 23.91 5.16
C GLY A 69 20.20 23.07 6.42
N LYS A 70 19.10 23.27 7.15
CA LYS A 70 18.65 22.38 8.23
C LYS A 70 17.41 21.58 7.79
N SER A 71 17.21 20.42 8.39
CA SER A 71 15.97 19.64 8.31
C SER A 71 15.02 19.97 9.48
N ALA A 72 13.72 19.75 9.30
CA ALA A 72 12.73 19.90 10.38
C ALA A 72 13.12 19.10 11.64
N THR A 73 13.61 17.87 11.46
CA THR A 73 14.08 17.01 12.55
C THR A 73 15.25 17.62 13.32
N GLN A 74 16.22 18.23 12.63
CA GLN A 74 17.34 18.91 13.29
C GLN A 74 16.88 20.13 14.08
N LEU A 75 15.93 20.90 13.54
CA LEU A 75 15.36 22.04 14.23
C LEU A 75 14.54 21.60 15.46
N ILE A 76 13.74 20.53 15.37
CA ILE A 76 12.99 19.96 16.48
C ILE A 76 13.91 19.58 17.64
N GLN A 77 15.00 18.85 17.36
CA GLN A 77 15.98 18.45 18.38
C GLN A 77 16.68 19.64 19.05
N GLU A 78 16.84 20.76 18.34
CA GLU A 78 17.37 22.00 18.89
C GLU A 78 16.36 22.68 19.80
N LEU A 79 15.09 22.72 19.39
CA LEU A 79 13.98 23.32 20.13
C LEU A 79 13.66 22.54 21.41
N GLU A 80 13.61 21.21 21.36
CA GLU A 80 13.33 20.35 22.53
C GLU A 80 14.37 20.47 23.65
N LYS A 81 15.59 20.90 23.33
CA LYS A 81 16.65 21.15 24.33
C LYS A 81 16.45 22.46 25.08
N ARG A 82 15.58 23.35 24.61
CA ARG A 82 15.35 24.63 25.28
C ARG A 82 14.45 24.44 26.50
N SER A 83 14.75 25.15 27.58
CA SER A 83 13.99 25.06 28.82
C SER A 83 12.56 25.61 28.71
N ASP A 84 12.31 26.50 27.73
CA ASP A 84 11.03 27.16 27.48
C ASP A 84 10.10 26.38 26.52
N VAL A 85 10.61 25.33 25.86
CA VAL A 85 9.84 24.46 24.95
C VAL A 85 9.29 23.24 25.70
N GLU A 86 8.01 22.95 25.48
CA GLU A 86 7.29 21.78 25.99
C GLU A 86 7.37 20.62 25.00
N LEU A 87 7.16 20.93 23.72
CA LEU A 87 7.09 19.98 22.62
C LEU A 87 7.42 20.70 21.30
N ALA A 88 8.09 20.03 20.37
CA ALA A 88 8.27 20.51 19.00
C ALA A 88 8.02 19.35 18.02
N GLU A 89 7.21 19.59 16.99
CA GLU A 89 6.80 18.56 16.02
C GLU A 89 6.87 19.12 14.59
N PRO A 90 7.03 18.28 13.56
CA PRO A 90 6.89 18.73 12.18
C PRO A 90 5.49 19.35 11.96
N ASN A 91 5.40 20.39 11.14
CA ASN A 91 4.11 20.92 10.74
C ASN A 91 3.44 19.99 9.72
N TYR A 92 2.67 19.03 10.22
CA TYR A 92 1.97 18.05 9.39
C TYR A 92 0.92 18.73 8.50
N ARG A 93 0.93 18.37 7.22
CA ARG A 93 -0.12 18.79 6.28
C ARG A 93 -1.32 17.89 6.48
N TYR A 94 -2.38 18.44 7.05
CA TYR A 94 -3.69 17.79 7.07
C TYR A 94 -4.42 18.11 5.76
N LYS A 95 -4.88 17.09 5.04
CA LYS A 95 -5.80 17.26 3.92
C LYS A 95 -7.21 17.39 4.49
N LYS A 96 -8.03 18.29 3.92
CA LYS A 96 -9.47 18.29 4.20
C LYS A 96 -10.04 17.04 3.53
N MET A 97 -10.72 16.18 4.29
CA MET A 97 -11.62 15.18 3.70
C MET A 97 -12.71 15.91 2.92
N VAL A 98 -13.09 15.39 1.76
CA VAL A 98 -14.20 15.95 0.98
C VAL A 98 -15.49 15.83 1.80
N THR A 99 -15.86 16.92 2.48
CA THR A 99 -17.21 17.12 3.00
C THR A 99 -17.90 18.05 2.02
N PRO A 100 -18.96 17.60 1.33
CA PRO A 100 -19.65 18.46 0.40
C PRO A 100 -20.14 19.75 1.03
N THR A 101 -20.13 20.83 0.25
CA THR A 101 -20.55 22.16 0.72
C THR A 101 -22.07 22.33 0.81
N ASP A 102 -22.81 21.27 0.51
CA ASP A 102 -24.25 21.24 0.30
C ASP A 102 -25.03 21.36 1.62
N GLN A 103 -26.07 22.21 1.61
CA GLN A 103 -26.74 22.73 2.82
C GLN A 103 -27.27 21.65 3.77
N TYR A 104 -27.77 20.55 3.21
CA TYR A 104 -28.44 19.46 3.91
C TYR A 104 -27.66 18.14 3.86
N PHE A 105 -26.41 18.13 3.39
CA PHE A 105 -25.57 16.93 3.36
C PHE A 105 -25.48 16.24 4.74
N SER A 106 -25.34 17.03 5.82
CA SER A 106 -25.31 16.51 7.20
C SER A 106 -26.59 15.77 7.64
N THR A 107 -27.69 15.94 6.91
CA THR A 107 -28.98 15.28 7.18
C THR A 107 -29.12 13.93 6.47
N GLN A 108 -28.23 13.64 5.51
CA GLN A 108 -28.12 12.42 4.72
C GLN A 108 -27.20 11.41 5.42
N TYR A 109 -27.71 10.79 6.49
CA TYR A 109 -26.91 9.91 7.36
C TYR A 109 -26.27 8.72 6.62
N HIS A 110 -26.84 8.30 5.49
CA HIS A 110 -26.37 7.15 4.71
C HIS A 110 -24.92 7.33 4.26
N HIS A 111 -24.51 8.55 3.88
CA HIS A 111 -23.11 8.82 3.49
C HIS A 111 -22.11 8.52 4.59
N GLY A 112 -22.47 8.81 5.84
CA GLY A 112 -21.63 8.53 7.01
C GLY A 112 -21.54 7.04 7.32
N LEU A 113 -22.64 6.29 7.13
CA LEU A 113 -22.64 4.85 7.36
C LEU A 113 -21.79 4.11 6.32
N ILE A 114 -21.90 4.47 5.04
CA ILE A 114 -21.20 3.79 3.95
C ILE A 114 -19.83 4.40 3.60
N GLY A 115 -19.38 5.44 4.32
CA GLY A 115 -18.06 6.03 4.11
C GLY A 115 -17.89 6.81 2.80
N THR A 116 -18.95 7.43 2.26
CA THR A 116 -18.89 8.10 0.96
C THR A 116 -17.87 9.24 0.91
N ALA A 117 -17.71 9.99 2.01
CA ALA A 117 -16.73 11.09 2.06
C ALA A 117 -15.29 10.61 1.85
N GLN A 118 -14.92 9.47 2.45
CA GLN A 118 -13.60 8.87 2.23
C GLN A 118 -13.48 8.26 0.83
N ALA A 119 -14.56 7.69 0.30
CA ALA A 119 -14.60 7.19 -1.08
C ALA A 119 -14.37 8.32 -2.11
N TRP A 120 -14.90 9.52 -1.85
CA TRP A 120 -14.74 10.69 -2.71
C TRP A 120 -13.33 11.28 -2.74
N ASP A 121 -12.49 10.97 -1.76
CA ASP A 121 -11.05 11.28 -1.83
C ASP A 121 -10.35 10.44 -2.93
N ILE A 122 -10.99 9.35 -3.40
CA ILE A 122 -10.52 8.47 -4.49
C ILE A 122 -11.23 8.83 -5.81
N THR A 123 -12.56 8.75 -5.84
CA THR A 123 -13.38 9.14 -6.99
C THR A 123 -14.80 9.53 -6.57
N MET A 124 -15.41 10.47 -7.31
CA MET A 124 -16.81 10.86 -7.12
C MET A 124 -17.74 10.30 -8.22
N GLY A 125 -17.25 9.34 -9.00
CA GLY A 125 -17.88 8.84 -10.22
C GLY A 125 -17.26 9.46 -11.48
N SER A 126 -17.75 9.02 -12.64
CA SER A 126 -17.31 9.48 -13.96
C SER A 126 -18.52 9.68 -14.86
N PRO A 127 -18.60 10.75 -15.66
CA PRO A 127 -19.70 10.94 -16.61
C PRO A 127 -19.76 9.86 -17.70
N ASP A 128 -18.68 9.08 -17.87
CA ASP A 128 -18.64 7.95 -18.80
C ASP A 128 -19.30 6.69 -18.22
N VAL A 129 -19.59 6.67 -16.92
CA VAL A 129 -20.32 5.58 -16.26
C VAL A 129 -21.80 5.96 -16.18
N HIS A 130 -22.68 5.06 -16.61
CA HIS A 130 -24.11 5.33 -16.74
C HIS A 130 -24.96 4.38 -15.89
N VAL A 131 -25.81 4.95 -15.03
CA VAL A 131 -26.83 4.21 -14.26
C VAL A 131 -28.20 4.43 -14.90
N ALA A 132 -28.80 3.38 -15.44
CA ALA A 132 -30.20 3.37 -15.86
C ALA A 132 -31.11 3.15 -14.65
N ILE A 133 -31.96 4.12 -14.36
CA ILE A 133 -32.92 4.09 -13.27
C ILE A 133 -34.29 3.82 -13.88
N LEU A 134 -34.83 2.64 -13.62
CA LEU A 134 -36.16 2.21 -14.05
C LEU A 134 -37.12 2.40 -12.88
N ASP A 135 -37.96 3.42 -12.97
CA ASP A 135 -38.80 3.88 -11.86
C ASP A 135 -40.06 4.59 -12.39
N ASP A 136 -40.84 5.20 -11.51
CA ASP A 136 -41.87 6.17 -11.87
C ASP A 136 -41.23 7.53 -12.25
N GLY A 137 -42.02 8.43 -12.81
CA GLY A 137 -41.54 9.63 -13.48
C GLY A 137 -40.55 10.52 -12.72
N PHE A 138 -39.84 11.36 -13.46
CA PHE A 138 -38.70 12.13 -12.93
C PHE A 138 -38.84 13.64 -13.15
N ASP A 139 -38.52 14.45 -12.15
CA ASP A 139 -38.34 15.90 -12.33
C ASP A 139 -36.99 16.21 -13.00
N THR A 140 -36.98 16.11 -14.33
CA THR A 140 -35.81 16.42 -15.18
C THR A 140 -35.33 17.88 -15.11
N LYS A 141 -36.10 18.76 -14.44
CA LYS A 141 -35.75 20.17 -14.23
C LYS A 141 -35.21 20.44 -12.82
N HIS A 142 -35.17 19.42 -11.96
CA HIS A 142 -34.68 19.55 -10.61
C HIS A 142 -33.20 20.04 -10.60
N PRO A 143 -32.85 21.11 -9.86
CA PRO A 143 -31.51 21.72 -9.88
C PRO A 143 -30.35 20.76 -9.57
N GLU A 144 -30.61 19.75 -8.73
CA GLU A 144 -29.62 18.73 -8.39
C GLU A 144 -29.39 17.66 -9.48
N LEU A 145 -30.35 17.50 -10.40
CA LEU A 145 -30.35 16.45 -11.43
C LEU A 145 -30.01 16.97 -12.82
N VAL A 146 -30.21 18.28 -13.08
CA VAL A 146 -29.88 18.89 -14.38
C VAL A 146 -28.39 18.68 -14.70
N GLY A 147 -28.13 18.12 -15.88
CA GLY A 147 -26.76 17.82 -16.34
C GLY A 147 -26.14 16.58 -15.68
N ARG A 148 -26.93 15.76 -14.97
CA ARG A 148 -26.52 14.45 -14.44
C ARG A 148 -27.08 13.26 -15.22
N PHE A 149 -28.09 13.47 -16.08
CA PHE A 149 -28.63 12.44 -16.94
C PHE A 149 -28.33 12.71 -18.41
N THR A 150 -28.06 11.64 -19.17
CA THR A 150 -27.79 11.66 -20.62
C THR A 150 -29.10 11.69 -21.40
N ALA A 151 -30.10 10.93 -20.94
CA ALA A 151 -31.44 10.93 -21.51
C ALA A 151 -32.50 10.64 -20.44
N ALA A 152 -33.71 11.11 -20.70
CA ALA A 152 -34.91 10.75 -19.98
C ALA A 152 -35.96 10.28 -20.98
N MET A 153 -36.61 9.16 -20.71
CA MET A 153 -37.56 8.54 -21.64
C MET A 153 -38.66 7.78 -20.87
N ASN A 154 -39.78 7.52 -21.55
CA ASN A 154 -40.87 6.69 -21.04
C ASN A 154 -41.06 5.46 -21.94
N THR A 155 -41.11 4.28 -21.34
CA THR A 155 -41.59 3.04 -21.98
C THR A 155 -43.07 2.85 -21.74
N ALA A 156 -43.56 3.34 -20.61
CA ALA A 156 -44.98 3.53 -20.34
C ALA A 156 -45.60 4.64 -21.22
N PRO A 157 -46.95 4.75 -21.32
CA PRO A 157 -47.60 5.64 -22.28
C PRO A 157 -47.29 7.14 -22.16
N GLN A 158 -46.89 7.62 -20.98
CA GLN A 158 -46.61 9.03 -20.74
C GLN A 158 -45.49 9.18 -19.72
N PHE A 159 -44.51 10.05 -20.02
CA PHE A 159 -43.52 10.46 -19.04
C PHE A 159 -44.17 11.33 -17.95
N SER A 160 -44.07 10.89 -16.71
CA SER A 160 -44.63 11.53 -15.52
C SER A 160 -43.58 12.30 -14.72
N ILE A 161 -44.01 13.09 -13.73
CA ILE A 161 -43.10 13.77 -12.79
C ILE A 161 -43.56 13.36 -11.40
N GLU A 162 -42.88 12.38 -10.82
CA GLU A 162 -43.31 11.73 -9.58
C GLU A 162 -42.27 11.88 -8.46
N GLU A 163 -42.72 11.70 -7.22
CA GLU A 163 -41.88 11.85 -6.03
C GLU A 163 -40.82 10.75 -5.93
N HIS A 164 -41.17 9.50 -6.23
CA HIS A 164 -40.34 8.34 -5.93
C HIS A 164 -39.12 8.24 -6.87
N GLY A 165 -39.30 8.27 -8.18
CA GLY A 165 -38.24 8.21 -9.18
C GLY A 165 -37.31 9.42 -9.11
N THR A 166 -37.86 10.62 -8.87
CA THR A 166 -37.05 11.81 -8.57
C THR A 166 -36.18 11.62 -7.33
N HIS A 167 -36.70 10.96 -6.29
CA HIS A 167 -35.97 10.68 -5.04
C HIS A 167 -34.85 9.66 -5.24
N VAL A 168 -35.15 8.57 -5.93
CA VAL A 168 -34.20 7.52 -6.32
C VAL A 168 -33.06 8.09 -7.17
N ALA A 169 -33.36 8.92 -8.17
CA ALA A 169 -32.36 9.60 -9.00
C ALA A 169 -31.42 10.49 -8.18
N GLY A 170 -31.96 11.21 -7.18
CA GLY A 170 -31.13 12.01 -6.27
C GLY A 170 -30.17 11.19 -5.42
N ILE A 171 -30.60 10.00 -4.96
CA ILE A 171 -29.74 9.12 -4.16
C ILE A 171 -28.55 8.62 -4.99
N VAL A 172 -28.79 8.27 -6.26
CA VAL A 172 -27.70 7.86 -7.16
C VAL A 172 -26.74 9.02 -7.42
N GLY A 173 -27.26 10.16 -7.91
CA GLY A 173 -26.43 11.12 -8.64
C GLY A 173 -26.74 12.61 -8.43
N ALA A 174 -27.44 13.02 -7.36
CA ALA A 174 -27.59 14.45 -7.07
C ALA A 174 -26.22 15.16 -7.00
N THR A 175 -26.15 16.36 -7.57
CA THR A 175 -24.88 17.07 -7.77
C THR A 175 -24.26 17.50 -6.45
N ALA A 176 -23.05 17.00 -6.15
CA ALA A 176 -22.29 17.45 -4.99
C ALA A 176 -21.53 18.76 -5.24
N ASN A 177 -21.32 19.53 -4.17
CA ASN A 177 -20.54 20.78 -4.13
C ASN A 177 -21.09 21.92 -4.99
N ASN A 178 -22.39 21.96 -5.23
CA ASN A 178 -23.05 23.11 -5.86
C ASN A 178 -23.56 24.12 -4.82
N GLY A 179 -23.49 23.78 -3.52
CA GLY A 179 -23.97 24.62 -2.42
C GLY A 179 -25.48 24.61 -2.27
N LEU A 180 -26.15 23.70 -2.99
CA LEU A 180 -27.59 23.45 -2.93
C LEU A 180 -27.82 22.14 -2.18
N MET A 181 -28.97 22.06 -1.54
CA MET A 181 -29.55 20.88 -0.92
C MET A 181 -28.59 19.75 -0.46
N GLY A 182 -28.45 18.65 -1.21
CA GLY A 182 -27.72 17.45 -0.79
C GLY A 182 -26.95 16.82 -1.94
N ALA A 183 -26.31 15.68 -1.70
CA ALA A 183 -25.52 14.97 -2.71
C ALA A 183 -26.05 13.55 -2.95
N GLY A 184 -25.84 13.02 -4.15
CA GLY A 184 -25.99 11.59 -4.44
C GLY A 184 -24.72 10.83 -4.07
N VAL A 185 -24.76 9.50 -4.08
CA VAL A 185 -23.59 8.65 -3.76
C VAL A 185 -22.48 8.77 -4.82
N ALA A 186 -22.85 8.85 -6.10
CA ALA A 186 -21.94 9.00 -7.23
C ALA A 186 -22.25 10.28 -8.04
N PRO A 187 -21.98 11.47 -7.47
CA PRO A 187 -22.47 12.76 -7.98
C PRO A 187 -21.87 13.21 -9.33
N LYS A 188 -20.90 12.48 -9.88
CA LYS A 188 -20.32 12.72 -11.21
C LYS A 188 -20.70 11.70 -12.27
N THR A 189 -21.45 10.68 -11.90
CA THR A 189 -21.92 9.61 -12.81
C THR A 189 -23.07 10.10 -13.69
N GLY A 190 -23.13 9.60 -14.93
CA GLY A 190 -24.25 9.82 -15.84
C GLY A 190 -25.45 8.93 -15.50
N MET A 191 -26.66 9.37 -15.83
CA MET A 191 -27.88 8.59 -15.61
C MET A 191 -28.74 8.47 -16.87
N TYR A 192 -29.47 7.37 -16.98
CA TYR A 192 -30.63 7.26 -17.86
C TYR A 192 -31.87 7.19 -16.98
N LEU A 193 -32.81 8.10 -17.18
CA LEU A 193 -34.06 8.13 -16.42
C LEU A 193 -35.17 7.47 -17.25
N VAL A 194 -35.64 6.31 -16.83
CA VAL A 194 -36.55 5.46 -17.62
C VAL A 194 -37.85 5.28 -16.86
N ASP A 195 -38.89 5.99 -17.28
CA ASP A 195 -40.23 5.89 -16.70
C ASP A 195 -40.95 4.65 -17.24
N VAL A 196 -41.11 3.65 -16.36
CA VAL A 196 -41.73 2.35 -16.67
C VAL A 196 -43.13 2.21 -16.05
N PHE A 197 -43.63 3.24 -15.37
CA PHE A 197 -44.91 3.21 -14.66
C PHE A 197 -46.00 3.98 -15.40
N ASN A 198 -47.22 3.49 -15.26
CA ASN A 198 -48.44 4.14 -15.73
C ASN A 198 -49.36 4.40 -14.53
N GLY A 199 -49.15 5.54 -13.88
CA GLY A 199 -49.71 5.78 -12.55
C GLY A 199 -48.98 4.93 -11.51
N ASP A 200 -49.72 4.22 -10.65
CA ASP A 200 -49.14 3.41 -9.58
C ASP A 200 -48.66 2.01 -10.05
N ASP A 201 -48.94 1.64 -11.30
CA ASP A 201 -48.69 0.29 -11.84
C ASP A 201 -47.65 0.31 -12.97
N ALA A 202 -46.68 -0.60 -12.94
CA ALA A 202 -45.79 -0.88 -14.06
C ALA A 202 -46.20 -2.18 -14.76
N TYR A 203 -46.39 -2.13 -16.08
CA TYR A 203 -46.66 -3.33 -16.86
C TYR A 203 -45.35 -4.07 -17.14
N LEU A 204 -45.40 -5.39 -17.15
CA LEU A 204 -44.27 -6.26 -17.51
C LEU A 204 -43.61 -5.81 -18.83
N SER A 205 -44.39 -5.44 -19.84
CA SER A 205 -43.87 -4.97 -21.14
C SER A 205 -43.01 -3.71 -21.01
N ASP A 206 -43.37 -2.80 -20.11
CA ASP A 206 -42.72 -1.50 -19.98
C ASP A 206 -41.42 -1.63 -19.17
N ILE A 207 -41.41 -2.52 -18.18
CA ILE A 207 -40.20 -2.92 -17.45
C ILE A 207 -39.21 -3.60 -18.40
N VAL A 208 -39.66 -4.57 -19.21
CA VAL A 208 -38.81 -5.26 -20.20
C VAL A 208 -38.25 -4.27 -21.21
N ALA A 209 -39.08 -3.40 -21.78
CA ALA A 209 -38.62 -2.35 -22.69
C ALA A 209 -37.61 -1.39 -22.03
N GLY A 210 -37.74 -1.15 -20.72
CA GLY A 210 -36.80 -0.34 -19.95
C GLY A 210 -35.44 -1.01 -19.82
N VAL A 211 -35.43 -2.32 -19.55
CA VAL A 211 -34.19 -3.12 -19.49
C VAL A 211 -33.52 -3.15 -20.86
N GLU A 212 -34.28 -3.42 -21.92
CA GLU A 212 -33.79 -3.40 -23.31
C GLU A 212 -33.22 -2.02 -23.69
N TYR A 213 -33.84 -0.92 -23.22
CA TYR A 213 -33.31 0.42 -23.45
C TYR A 213 -31.98 0.66 -22.74
N ALA A 214 -31.84 0.20 -21.49
CA ALA A 214 -30.57 0.32 -20.76
C ALA A 214 -29.43 -0.38 -21.52
N VAL A 215 -29.69 -1.59 -22.03
CA VAL A 215 -28.74 -2.34 -22.88
C VAL A 215 -28.45 -1.57 -24.17
N ALA A 216 -29.48 -1.09 -24.87
CA ALA A 216 -29.33 -0.41 -26.15
C ALA A 216 -28.60 0.95 -26.08
N ASN A 217 -28.44 1.51 -24.88
CA ASN A 217 -27.74 2.77 -24.64
C ASN A 217 -26.43 2.58 -23.86
N ASP A 218 -25.89 1.36 -23.84
CA ASP A 218 -24.62 1.03 -23.19
C ASP A 218 -24.56 1.51 -21.73
N ALA A 219 -25.68 1.37 -20.99
CA ALA A 219 -25.64 1.59 -19.55
C ALA A 219 -24.66 0.61 -18.89
N ASP A 220 -24.06 0.99 -17.77
CA ASP A 220 -23.21 0.07 -16.99
C ASP A 220 -24.01 -0.65 -15.90
N ILE A 221 -25.03 0.02 -15.37
CA ILE A 221 -25.80 -0.42 -14.19
C ILE A 221 -27.29 -0.17 -14.42
N ILE A 222 -28.13 -1.13 -14.05
CA ILE A 222 -29.59 -0.99 -13.96
C ILE A 222 -29.99 -0.96 -12.49
N SER A 223 -30.76 0.04 -12.07
CA SER A 223 -31.35 0.15 -10.74
C SER A 223 -32.88 0.10 -10.83
N MET A 224 -33.48 -0.96 -10.29
CA MET A 224 -34.92 -1.20 -10.27
C MET A 224 -35.46 -1.12 -8.84
N SER A 225 -36.04 0.02 -8.49
CA SER A 225 -36.67 0.25 -7.18
C SER A 225 -38.14 -0.20 -7.17
N LEU A 226 -38.39 -1.37 -7.77
CA LEU A 226 -39.71 -1.96 -8.00
C LEU A 226 -39.67 -3.48 -7.76
N GLY A 227 -40.82 -4.11 -7.59
CA GLY A 227 -40.91 -5.56 -7.55
C GLY A 227 -42.32 -6.10 -7.27
N GLY A 228 -42.48 -7.41 -7.44
CA GLY A 228 -43.74 -8.11 -7.21
C GLY A 228 -43.56 -9.62 -7.00
N PRO A 229 -44.62 -10.33 -6.58
CA PRO A 229 -44.50 -11.72 -6.12
C PRO A 229 -44.45 -12.76 -7.25
N PHE A 230 -44.59 -12.34 -8.52
CA PHE A 230 -44.77 -13.25 -9.65
C PHE A 230 -43.50 -13.35 -10.49
N TYR A 231 -42.99 -14.56 -10.63
CA TYR A 231 -41.93 -14.89 -11.59
C TYR A 231 -42.44 -14.70 -13.03
N SER A 232 -41.59 -14.13 -13.88
CA SER A 232 -41.86 -13.93 -15.31
C SER A 232 -40.63 -14.36 -16.12
N GLU A 233 -40.77 -15.42 -16.91
CA GLU A 233 -39.71 -15.91 -17.80
C GLU A 233 -39.27 -14.85 -18.82
N ILE A 234 -40.19 -13.99 -19.26
CA ILE A 234 -39.87 -12.90 -20.21
C ILE A 234 -38.99 -11.83 -19.56
N LEU A 235 -39.27 -11.48 -18.29
CA LEU A 235 -38.44 -10.50 -17.59
C LEU A 235 -37.09 -11.11 -17.20
N ASP A 236 -37.09 -12.38 -16.80
CA ASP A 236 -35.87 -13.13 -16.52
C ASP A 236 -34.96 -13.14 -17.77
N ASP A 237 -35.46 -13.57 -18.93
CA ASP A 237 -34.69 -13.55 -20.19
C ASP A 237 -34.11 -12.15 -20.53
N ALA A 238 -34.87 -11.08 -20.27
CA ALA A 238 -34.41 -9.71 -20.49
C ALA A 238 -33.27 -9.32 -19.53
N VAL A 239 -33.39 -9.61 -18.22
CA VAL A 239 -32.31 -9.31 -17.25
C VAL A 239 -31.08 -10.17 -17.50
N GLN A 240 -31.26 -11.45 -17.86
CA GLN A 240 -30.16 -12.34 -18.22
C GLN A 240 -29.42 -11.85 -19.46
N THR A 241 -30.16 -11.33 -20.44
CA THR A 241 -29.56 -10.68 -21.62
C THR A 241 -28.77 -9.43 -21.22
N ALA A 242 -29.34 -8.56 -20.39
CA ALA A 242 -28.64 -7.36 -19.92
C ALA A 242 -27.35 -7.70 -19.15
N HIS A 243 -27.38 -8.71 -18.28
CA HIS A 243 -26.19 -9.16 -17.57
C HIS A 243 -25.16 -9.78 -18.53
N ASN A 244 -25.57 -10.54 -19.55
CA ASN A 244 -24.64 -11.08 -20.55
C ASN A 244 -23.99 -9.99 -21.42
N GLU A 245 -24.65 -8.86 -21.61
CA GLU A 245 -24.09 -7.66 -22.26
C GLU A 245 -23.21 -6.83 -21.31
N GLY A 246 -23.06 -7.25 -20.05
CA GLY A 246 -22.10 -6.69 -19.11
C GLY A 246 -22.67 -5.65 -18.14
N LEU A 247 -23.99 -5.56 -17.99
CA LEU A 247 -24.64 -4.65 -17.05
C LEU A 247 -24.72 -5.28 -15.65
N VAL A 248 -24.49 -4.47 -14.61
CA VAL A 248 -24.82 -4.82 -13.22
C VAL A 248 -26.30 -4.54 -13.00
N ILE A 249 -27.04 -5.47 -12.42
CA ILE A 249 -28.50 -5.31 -12.24
C ILE A 249 -28.82 -5.37 -10.75
N LEU A 250 -29.51 -4.33 -10.25
CA LEU A 250 -29.87 -4.16 -8.85
C LEU A 250 -31.38 -4.03 -8.72
N ALA A 251 -31.98 -4.73 -7.76
CA ALA A 251 -33.40 -4.61 -7.50
C ALA A 251 -33.77 -4.64 -6.01
N ALA A 252 -34.85 -3.95 -5.67
CA ALA A 252 -35.36 -3.86 -4.31
C ALA A 252 -35.97 -5.20 -3.84
N SER A 253 -35.55 -5.69 -2.67
CA SER A 253 -36.03 -6.97 -2.12
C SER A 253 -37.51 -6.98 -1.69
N GLY A 254 -38.09 -5.80 -1.42
CA GLY A 254 -39.50 -5.62 -1.03
C GLY A 254 -39.69 -5.19 0.43
N ASN A 255 -40.90 -4.74 0.77
CA ASN A 255 -41.19 -4.04 2.04
C ASN A 255 -42.29 -4.72 2.88
N GLU A 256 -42.54 -6.01 2.68
CA GLU A 256 -43.67 -6.74 3.27
C GLU A 256 -43.30 -7.47 4.57
N SER A 257 -42.07 -7.29 5.06
CA SER A 257 -41.54 -8.01 6.23
C SER A 257 -41.69 -9.53 6.08
N THR A 258 -41.20 -10.08 4.97
CA THR A 258 -41.37 -11.50 4.67
C THR A 258 -40.12 -12.13 4.07
N SER A 259 -40.10 -13.47 4.05
CA SER A 259 -39.11 -14.25 3.32
C SER A 259 -39.57 -14.72 1.93
N LEU A 260 -40.70 -14.18 1.46
CA LEU A 260 -41.17 -14.44 0.10
C LEU A 260 -40.30 -13.68 -0.89
N ILE A 261 -39.96 -14.36 -1.98
CA ILE A 261 -39.14 -13.81 -3.04
C ILE A 261 -39.95 -12.75 -3.82
N SER A 262 -39.32 -11.60 -4.05
CA SER A 262 -39.84 -10.54 -4.92
C SER A 262 -39.04 -10.52 -6.21
N TYR A 263 -39.70 -10.35 -7.35
CA TYR A 263 -39.08 -10.25 -8.67
C TYR A 263 -39.16 -8.81 -9.19
N PRO A 264 -38.09 -8.27 -9.80
CA PRO A 264 -36.94 -8.99 -10.34
C PRO A 264 -35.80 -9.33 -9.35
N ALA A 265 -35.86 -8.89 -8.09
CA ALA A 265 -34.77 -9.09 -7.12
C ALA A 265 -34.40 -10.56 -6.86
N GLY A 266 -35.31 -11.50 -7.08
CA GLY A 266 -35.08 -12.93 -6.91
C GLY A 266 -34.59 -13.67 -8.17
N PHE A 267 -34.31 -12.99 -9.28
CA PHE A 267 -33.72 -13.63 -10.45
C PHE A 267 -32.22 -13.88 -10.25
N ASP A 268 -31.68 -14.87 -10.95
CA ASP A 268 -30.23 -15.01 -11.08
C ASP A 268 -29.64 -13.75 -11.73
N ASN A 269 -28.38 -13.42 -11.41
CA ASN A 269 -27.68 -12.23 -11.91
C ASN A 269 -28.37 -10.88 -11.63
N VAL A 270 -29.28 -10.82 -10.66
CA VAL A 270 -29.82 -9.58 -10.10
C VAL A 270 -29.44 -9.50 -8.63
N LEU A 271 -28.70 -8.46 -8.27
CA LEU A 271 -28.36 -8.19 -6.87
C LEU A 271 -29.59 -7.65 -6.12
N SER A 272 -30.11 -8.46 -5.21
CA SER A 272 -31.23 -8.14 -4.32
C SER A 272 -30.79 -7.28 -3.15
N VAL A 273 -31.40 -6.08 -3.04
CA VAL A 273 -31.02 -5.07 -2.04
C VAL A 273 -32.08 -4.94 -0.95
N GLY A 274 -31.67 -5.21 0.28
CA GLY A 274 -32.46 -4.96 1.49
C GLY A 274 -32.14 -3.62 2.15
N SER A 275 -32.92 -3.25 3.17
CA SER A 275 -32.85 -1.93 3.80
C SER A 275 -32.26 -1.98 5.21
N THR A 276 -31.44 -0.98 5.55
CA THR A 276 -31.04 -0.66 6.93
C THR A 276 -31.47 0.74 7.34
N ASN A 277 -31.38 1.02 8.64
CA ASN A 277 -31.73 2.30 9.24
C ASN A 277 -30.52 3.06 9.80
N ARG A 278 -30.78 4.22 10.42
CA ARG A 278 -29.75 5.11 10.97
C ARG A 278 -28.92 4.48 12.11
N SER A 279 -29.44 3.46 12.76
CA SER A 279 -28.73 2.69 13.80
C SER A 279 -27.93 1.52 13.23
N ASP A 280 -27.82 1.43 11.89
CA ASP A 280 -27.12 0.36 11.18
C ASP A 280 -27.77 -1.03 11.38
N ALA A 281 -29.06 -1.06 11.72
CA ALA A 281 -29.84 -2.27 11.85
C ALA A 281 -30.69 -2.49 10.59
N VAL A 282 -30.92 -3.75 10.21
CA VAL A 282 -31.85 -4.13 9.14
C VAL A 282 -33.24 -3.57 9.46
N SER A 283 -33.83 -2.85 8.51
CA SER A 283 -35.13 -2.20 8.66
C SER A 283 -36.23 -3.24 8.83
N THR A 284 -37.15 -3.00 9.77
CA THR A 284 -38.17 -3.99 10.14
C THR A 284 -39.10 -4.38 8.98
N TYR A 285 -39.27 -3.51 7.98
CA TYR A 285 -40.09 -3.76 6.80
C TYR A 285 -39.38 -4.54 5.70
N SER A 286 -38.04 -4.57 5.68
CA SER A 286 -37.26 -5.15 4.59
C SER A 286 -37.60 -6.63 4.44
N ASN A 287 -37.80 -7.10 3.21
CA ASN A 287 -37.81 -8.53 2.96
C ASN A 287 -36.41 -9.11 3.18
N TRP A 288 -36.38 -10.42 3.45
CA TRP A 288 -35.17 -11.18 3.78
C TRP A 288 -35.25 -12.58 3.15
N GLY A 289 -34.22 -13.40 3.26
CA GLY A 289 -34.26 -14.78 2.79
C GLY A 289 -33.07 -15.16 1.92
N GLU A 290 -33.21 -16.28 1.22
CA GLU A 290 -32.12 -16.91 0.47
C GLU A 290 -31.66 -16.14 -0.76
N THR A 291 -32.52 -15.28 -1.32
CA THR A 291 -32.22 -14.45 -2.49
C THR A 291 -31.78 -13.04 -2.10
N LEU A 292 -31.51 -12.74 -0.82
CA LEU A 292 -31.02 -11.42 -0.40
C LEU A 292 -29.50 -11.38 -0.51
N ASP A 293 -28.94 -10.49 -1.31
CA ASP A 293 -27.49 -10.41 -1.51
C ASP A 293 -26.82 -9.45 -0.53
N LEU A 294 -27.37 -8.26 -0.35
CA LEU A 294 -26.80 -7.25 0.54
C LEU A 294 -27.85 -6.24 1.01
N VAL A 295 -27.47 -5.41 1.97
CA VAL A 295 -28.33 -4.33 2.47
C VAL A 295 -27.67 -2.96 2.31
N ALA A 296 -28.48 -1.91 2.28
CA ALA A 296 -28.00 -0.53 2.30
C ALA A 296 -28.96 0.38 3.08
N PRO A 297 -28.51 1.57 3.53
CA PRO A 297 -29.39 2.53 4.18
C PRO A 297 -30.60 2.86 3.31
N GLY A 298 -31.80 2.55 3.80
CA GLY A 298 -33.06 2.79 3.08
C GLY A 298 -34.18 3.35 3.95
N GLU A 299 -34.01 3.46 5.27
CA GLU A 299 -35.02 4.06 6.16
C GLU A 299 -34.78 5.56 6.34
N SER A 300 -35.80 6.41 6.16
CA SER A 300 -35.72 7.86 6.38
C SER A 300 -34.60 8.57 5.60
N ILE A 301 -34.35 8.14 4.35
CA ILE A 301 -33.35 8.70 3.45
C ILE A 301 -33.81 10.04 2.89
N TYR A 302 -33.00 11.08 3.07
CA TYR A 302 -33.27 12.42 2.58
C TYR A 302 -32.71 12.58 1.16
N SER A 303 -33.56 12.89 0.18
CA SER A 303 -33.20 13.06 -1.23
C SER A 303 -34.20 13.98 -1.94
N THR A 304 -33.94 14.25 -3.22
CA THR A 304 -34.68 15.14 -4.13
C THR A 304 -36.14 14.72 -4.30
N THR A 305 -37.03 15.67 -4.54
CA THR A 305 -38.41 15.45 -4.98
C THR A 305 -38.82 16.55 -5.95
N PRO A 306 -39.91 16.39 -6.72
CA PRO A 306 -40.35 17.38 -7.68
C PRO A 306 -40.49 18.79 -7.11
N ASN A 307 -40.38 19.78 -7.99
CA ASN A 307 -40.53 21.20 -7.66
C ASN A 307 -39.43 21.73 -6.72
N ASN A 308 -38.18 21.32 -6.96
CA ASN A 308 -37.00 21.70 -6.17
C ASN A 308 -37.06 21.24 -4.70
N GLY A 309 -37.84 20.19 -4.42
CA GLY A 309 -38.09 19.70 -3.07
C GLY A 309 -37.05 18.68 -2.61
N PHE A 310 -37.03 18.44 -1.29
CA PHE A 310 -36.35 17.31 -0.68
C PHE A 310 -37.21 16.77 0.45
N LEU A 311 -37.28 15.44 0.60
CA LEU A 311 -37.97 14.82 1.73
C LEU A 311 -37.36 13.47 2.12
N ARG A 312 -37.83 12.94 3.25
CA ARG A 312 -37.41 11.63 3.76
C ARG A 312 -38.36 10.54 3.28
N MET A 313 -37.84 9.57 2.55
CA MET A 313 -38.58 8.34 2.18
C MET A 313 -37.95 7.12 2.85
N SER A 314 -38.73 6.05 2.99
CA SER A 314 -38.27 4.79 3.55
C SER A 314 -38.68 3.63 2.66
N GLY A 315 -37.75 2.73 2.37
CA GLY A 315 -38.00 1.52 1.61
C GLY A 315 -36.72 0.86 1.13
N THR A 316 -36.80 -0.40 0.71
CA THR A 316 -35.75 -1.04 -0.08
C THR A 316 -35.49 -0.29 -1.38
N SER A 317 -36.51 0.41 -1.91
CA SER A 317 -36.40 1.35 -3.04
C SER A 317 -35.43 2.51 -2.83
N MET A 318 -35.17 2.92 -1.57
CA MET A 318 -34.15 3.93 -1.27
C MET A 318 -32.78 3.29 -1.02
N ALA A 319 -32.73 2.00 -0.68
CA ALA A 319 -31.48 1.26 -0.48
C ALA A 319 -30.83 0.87 -1.81
N THR A 320 -31.62 0.41 -2.79
CA THR A 320 -31.16 0.04 -4.15
C THR A 320 -30.31 1.13 -4.83
N PRO A 321 -30.75 2.40 -4.92
CA PRO A 321 -29.94 3.46 -5.53
C PRO A 321 -28.67 3.82 -4.74
N VAL A 322 -28.60 3.52 -3.42
CA VAL A 322 -27.35 3.65 -2.68
C VAL A 322 -26.32 2.66 -3.21
N VAL A 323 -26.72 1.39 -3.39
CA VAL A 323 -25.83 0.35 -3.95
C VAL A 323 -25.46 0.67 -5.40
N ALA A 324 -26.41 1.13 -6.22
CA ALA A 324 -26.15 1.54 -7.60
C ALA A 324 -25.11 2.67 -7.68
N GLY A 325 -25.18 3.64 -6.76
CA GLY A 325 -24.16 4.67 -6.62
C GLY A 325 -22.78 4.08 -6.28
N VAL A 326 -22.68 3.14 -5.34
CA VAL A 326 -21.39 2.49 -5.02
C VAL A 326 -20.85 1.69 -6.20
N ALA A 327 -21.70 0.94 -6.91
CA ALA A 327 -21.34 0.22 -8.13
C ALA A 327 -20.73 1.18 -9.18
N ALA A 328 -21.33 2.37 -9.35
CA ALA A 328 -20.82 3.38 -10.26
C ALA A 328 -19.47 3.96 -9.82
N LEU A 329 -19.22 4.11 -8.51
CA LEU A 329 -17.90 4.50 -8.01
C LEU A 329 -16.83 3.45 -8.33
N ILE A 330 -17.14 2.15 -8.15
CA ILE A 330 -16.24 1.05 -8.47
C ILE A 330 -15.87 1.06 -9.96
N LYS A 331 -16.87 1.14 -10.85
CA LYS A 331 -16.67 1.21 -12.30
C LYS A 331 -15.89 2.45 -12.72
N ALA A 332 -16.12 3.60 -12.09
CA ALA A 332 -15.37 4.83 -12.37
C ALA A 332 -13.89 4.71 -11.97
N GLN A 333 -13.56 4.04 -10.85
CA GLN A 333 -12.18 3.78 -10.46
C GLN A 333 -11.52 2.71 -11.36
N ASN A 334 -12.29 1.72 -11.80
CA ASN A 334 -11.81 0.57 -12.56
C ASN A 334 -12.66 0.35 -13.83
N PRO A 335 -12.47 1.16 -14.89
CA PRO A 335 -13.29 1.08 -16.10
C PRO A 335 -13.27 -0.29 -16.80
N HIS A 336 -12.21 -1.07 -16.59
CA HIS A 336 -12.03 -2.41 -17.15
C HIS A 336 -12.71 -3.54 -16.37
N PHE A 337 -13.34 -3.26 -15.22
CA PHE A 337 -14.10 -4.25 -14.47
C PHE A 337 -15.35 -4.65 -15.26
N THR A 338 -15.62 -5.96 -15.32
CA THR A 338 -16.90 -6.51 -15.79
C THR A 338 -17.97 -6.34 -14.73
N ASN A 339 -19.25 -6.54 -15.08
CA ASN A 339 -20.34 -6.57 -14.10
C ASN A 339 -20.08 -7.55 -12.95
N THR A 340 -19.68 -8.79 -13.26
CA THR A 340 -19.36 -9.78 -12.22
C THR A 340 -18.22 -9.34 -11.31
N ASP A 341 -17.22 -8.59 -11.81
CA ASP A 341 -16.16 -8.07 -10.95
C ASP A 341 -16.68 -6.97 -10.00
N ILE A 342 -17.61 -6.13 -10.47
CA ILE A 342 -18.25 -5.09 -9.65
C ILE A 342 -19.14 -5.73 -8.59
N GLU A 343 -19.94 -6.73 -8.96
CA GLU A 343 -20.80 -7.48 -8.05
C GLU A 343 -19.97 -8.16 -6.95
N ASN A 344 -18.92 -8.90 -7.33
CA ASN A 344 -18.02 -9.51 -6.36
C ASN A 344 -17.35 -8.47 -5.45
N GLN A 345 -16.94 -7.32 -5.99
CA GLN A 345 -16.33 -6.26 -5.20
C GLN A 345 -17.33 -5.66 -4.20
N LEU A 346 -18.59 -5.47 -4.58
CA LEU A 346 -19.65 -5.02 -3.66
C LEU A 346 -19.87 -6.02 -2.52
N LEU A 347 -19.98 -7.31 -2.84
CA LEU A 347 -20.28 -8.37 -1.87
C LEU A 347 -19.10 -8.68 -0.95
N ALA A 348 -17.86 -8.63 -1.45
CA ALA A 348 -16.65 -8.92 -0.68
C ALA A 348 -16.26 -7.80 0.30
N THR A 349 -16.78 -6.58 0.10
CA THR A 349 -16.39 -5.39 0.89
C THR A 349 -17.51 -4.83 1.75
N THR A 350 -18.63 -5.55 1.86
CA THR A 350 -19.69 -5.19 2.79
C THR A 350 -19.19 -5.18 4.24
N LYS A 351 -19.81 -4.34 5.05
CA LYS A 351 -19.74 -4.44 6.49
C LYS A 351 -20.76 -5.46 6.96
N ASP A 352 -20.30 -6.61 7.41
CA ASP A 352 -21.13 -7.62 8.07
C ASP A 352 -21.84 -7.03 9.31
N LEU A 353 -23.15 -7.24 9.40
CA LEU A 353 -24.03 -6.77 10.47
C LEU A 353 -24.56 -7.91 11.35
N GLY A 354 -24.33 -9.16 10.95
CA GLY A 354 -24.94 -10.36 11.50
C GLY A 354 -23.91 -11.45 11.76
N ALA A 355 -24.13 -12.61 11.18
CA ALA A 355 -23.20 -13.74 11.29
C ALA A 355 -22.12 -13.60 10.22
N THR A 356 -20.87 -13.96 10.56
CA THR A 356 -19.74 -13.88 9.63
C THR A 356 -20.04 -14.56 8.29
N GLY A 357 -19.98 -13.76 7.23
CA GLY A 357 -20.31 -14.16 5.87
C GLY A 357 -21.76 -13.81 5.52
N TRP A 358 -22.35 -14.60 4.62
CA TRP A 358 -23.73 -14.39 4.23
C TRP A 358 -24.70 -14.88 5.32
N ASP A 359 -25.71 -14.07 5.63
CA ASP A 359 -26.85 -14.45 6.47
C ASP A 359 -28.19 -14.01 5.84
N SER A 360 -29.27 -14.71 6.18
CA SER A 360 -30.56 -14.50 5.53
C SER A 360 -31.20 -13.13 5.79
N LYS A 361 -30.72 -12.33 6.76
CA LYS A 361 -31.31 -11.04 7.14
C LYS A 361 -30.56 -9.85 6.56
N SER A 362 -29.25 -9.95 6.44
CA SER A 362 -28.38 -8.89 5.92
C SER A 362 -27.75 -9.21 4.56
N GLY A 363 -27.93 -10.42 4.04
CA GLY A 363 -27.13 -10.94 2.94
C GLY A 363 -25.66 -11.01 3.38
N TYR A 364 -24.73 -10.56 2.53
CA TYR A 364 -23.31 -10.37 2.86
C TYR A 364 -23.06 -9.19 3.81
N GLY A 365 -24.06 -8.36 4.10
CA GLY A 365 -23.93 -7.21 5.00
C GLY A 365 -24.29 -5.89 4.33
N ARG A 366 -23.99 -4.78 5.01
CA ARG A 366 -24.26 -3.44 4.48
C ARG A 366 -23.16 -3.01 3.52
N VAL A 367 -23.53 -2.49 2.35
CA VAL A 367 -22.59 -1.85 1.41
C VAL A 367 -21.70 -0.79 2.11
N ASP A 368 -20.43 -0.74 1.73
CA ASP A 368 -19.44 0.22 2.22
C ASP A 368 -18.66 0.80 1.03
N ALA A 369 -18.89 2.06 0.71
CA ALA A 369 -18.31 2.74 -0.44
C ALA A 369 -16.78 2.90 -0.29
N TYR A 370 -16.27 3.13 0.92
CA TYR A 370 -14.83 3.29 1.11
C TYR A 370 -14.11 1.95 1.00
N ALA A 371 -14.63 0.91 1.65
CA ALA A 371 -14.07 -0.44 1.53
C ALA A 371 -14.11 -0.93 0.07
N ALA A 372 -15.22 -0.71 -0.64
CA ALA A 372 -15.38 -1.08 -2.04
C ALA A 372 -14.34 -0.44 -2.98
N LEU A 373 -13.79 0.73 -2.65
CA LEU A 373 -12.74 1.39 -3.43
C LEU A 373 -11.32 1.15 -2.91
N THR A 374 -11.17 0.49 -1.75
CA THR A 374 -9.86 0.38 -1.07
C THR A 374 -9.42 -1.02 -0.70
N GLN A 375 -10.34 -1.98 -0.63
CA GLN A 375 -10.03 -3.35 -0.25
C GLN A 375 -10.18 -4.24 -1.49
N PHE A 376 -9.06 -4.65 -2.05
CA PHE A 376 -9.03 -5.58 -3.19
C PHE A 376 -8.33 -6.86 -2.75
N ASP A 377 -8.99 -8.00 -2.95
CA ASP A 377 -8.35 -9.31 -2.76
C ASP A 377 -7.51 -9.64 -4.00
N LEU A 378 -6.21 -9.41 -3.91
CA LEU A 378 -5.29 -9.62 -5.03
C LEU A 378 -4.80 -11.08 -5.02
N GLU A 379 -5.17 -11.86 -6.03
CA GLU A 379 -4.66 -13.23 -6.19
C GLU A 379 -3.16 -13.26 -6.53
N ALA A 380 -2.47 -14.31 -6.12
CA ALA A 380 -1.06 -14.51 -6.44
C ALA A 380 -0.86 -14.76 -7.96
N PRO A 381 0.10 -14.10 -8.63
CA PRO A 381 0.32 -14.31 -10.07
C PRO A 381 0.92 -15.68 -10.39
N VAL A 382 0.37 -16.41 -11.35
CA VAL A 382 0.93 -17.69 -11.80
C VAL A 382 2.18 -17.45 -12.65
N LEU A 383 3.34 -17.94 -12.20
CA LEU A 383 4.62 -17.73 -12.89
C LEU A 383 4.94 -18.84 -13.90
N ALA A 384 5.51 -18.44 -15.04
CA ALA A 384 6.14 -19.37 -15.96
C ALA A 384 7.55 -19.77 -15.45
N PRO A 385 8.10 -20.93 -15.87
CA PRO A 385 9.48 -21.27 -15.58
C PRO A 385 10.47 -20.20 -16.08
N VAL A 386 11.48 -19.92 -15.26
CA VAL A 386 12.57 -18.98 -15.58
C VAL A 386 13.88 -19.75 -15.58
N SER A 387 14.73 -19.52 -16.57
CA SER A 387 16.08 -20.08 -16.68
C SER A 387 17.15 -19.00 -16.54
N SER A 388 18.37 -19.41 -16.19
CA SER A 388 19.50 -18.51 -15.96
C SER A 388 19.88 -17.67 -17.19
N SER A 389 19.54 -18.15 -18.39
CA SER A 389 19.77 -17.43 -19.64
C SER A 389 18.73 -16.34 -19.94
N GLN A 390 17.58 -16.35 -19.26
CA GLN A 390 16.47 -15.44 -19.49
C GLN A 390 16.67 -14.11 -18.73
N GLY A 391 16.39 -13.00 -19.41
CA GLY A 391 16.40 -11.64 -18.84
C GLY A 391 15.01 -11.12 -18.47
N GLN A 392 14.05 -12.01 -18.25
CA GLN A 392 12.67 -11.63 -17.99
C GLN A 392 11.96 -12.67 -17.13
N VAL A 393 10.98 -12.23 -16.36
CA VAL A 393 9.98 -13.07 -15.71
C VAL A 393 8.65 -12.87 -16.41
N THR A 394 7.98 -13.96 -16.73
CA THR A 394 6.64 -13.95 -17.33
C THR A 394 5.68 -14.69 -16.42
N GLY A 395 4.43 -14.22 -16.37
CA GLY A 395 3.38 -14.87 -15.62
C GLY A 395 2.00 -14.45 -16.10
N THR A 396 0.98 -14.97 -15.44
CA THR A 396 -0.42 -14.69 -15.71
C THR A 396 -1.12 -14.28 -14.43
N VAL A 397 -1.98 -13.28 -14.54
CA VAL A 397 -2.96 -12.91 -13.51
C VAL A 397 -4.31 -13.45 -13.93
N THR A 398 -4.93 -14.21 -13.03
CA THR A 398 -6.23 -14.88 -13.23
C THR A 398 -7.40 -14.07 -12.68
N GLY A 399 -7.22 -13.36 -11.57
CA GLY A 399 -8.23 -12.44 -11.00
C GLY A 399 -8.27 -11.09 -11.71
N VAL A 400 -9.41 -10.39 -11.65
CA VAL A 400 -9.46 -8.98 -12.07
C VAL A 400 -8.79 -8.13 -10.99
N LEU A 401 -7.81 -7.33 -11.41
CA LEU A 401 -7.07 -6.46 -10.51
C LEU A 401 -7.38 -4.99 -10.77
N PRO A 402 -7.40 -4.12 -9.74
CA PRO A 402 -7.22 -2.71 -9.94
C PRO A 402 -5.84 -2.43 -10.56
N LYS A 403 -5.59 -1.18 -10.93
CA LYS A 403 -4.28 -0.77 -11.43
C LYS A 403 -3.17 -1.09 -10.43
N SER A 404 -2.29 -2.00 -10.82
CA SER A 404 -1.30 -2.63 -9.97
C SER A 404 0.12 -2.56 -10.53
N THR A 405 1.09 -2.79 -9.65
CA THR A 405 2.51 -2.93 -9.94
C THR A 405 2.94 -4.37 -9.66
N ILE A 406 3.58 -5.00 -10.64
CA ILE A 406 4.24 -6.28 -10.46
C ILE A 406 5.63 -6.01 -9.90
N VAL A 407 5.95 -6.58 -8.75
CA VAL A 407 7.24 -6.43 -8.07
C VAL A 407 7.96 -7.77 -8.10
N VAL A 408 9.19 -7.79 -8.62
CA VAL A 408 10.04 -8.98 -8.69
C VAL A 408 11.22 -8.80 -7.74
N ARG A 409 11.42 -9.77 -6.85
CA ARG A 409 12.49 -9.81 -5.86
C ARG A 409 13.31 -11.08 -5.99
N ASN A 410 14.57 -11.01 -5.58
CA ASN A 410 15.38 -12.18 -5.23
C ASN A 410 15.75 -12.12 -3.74
N ASN A 411 16.64 -13.00 -3.30
CA ASN A 411 17.13 -13.04 -1.91
C ASN A 411 17.81 -11.74 -1.44
N LEU A 412 18.17 -10.84 -2.36
CA LEU A 412 18.80 -9.55 -2.07
C LEU A 412 17.81 -8.37 -2.15
N GLY A 413 16.51 -8.63 -2.30
CA GLY A 413 15.45 -7.64 -2.35
C GLY A 413 14.90 -7.40 -3.77
N GLN A 414 14.21 -6.28 -3.96
CA GLN A 414 13.61 -5.93 -5.25
C GLN A 414 14.65 -5.73 -6.36
N ILE A 415 14.51 -6.48 -7.46
CA ILE A 415 15.38 -6.40 -8.65
C ILE A 415 14.68 -5.77 -9.86
N ALA A 416 13.34 -5.79 -9.90
CA ALA A 416 12.57 -5.14 -10.95
C ALA A 416 11.14 -4.84 -10.48
N LYS A 417 10.49 -3.91 -11.18
CA LYS A 417 9.06 -3.66 -11.04
C LYS A 417 8.45 -3.20 -12.36
N LYS A 418 7.17 -3.49 -12.58
CA LYS A 418 6.39 -3.02 -13.73
C LYS A 418 5.03 -2.52 -13.27
N SER A 419 4.82 -1.21 -13.37
CA SER A 419 3.58 -0.56 -12.96
C SER A 419 2.55 -0.51 -14.09
N GLY A 420 1.27 -0.35 -13.72
CA GLY A 420 0.17 -0.10 -14.66
C GLY A 420 -0.48 -1.35 -15.23
N PHE A 421 -0.27 -2.52 -14.60
CA PHE A 421 -0.99 -3.73 -14.95
C PHE A 421 -2.44 -3.64 -14.44
N THR A 422 -3.43 -3.99 -15.25
CA THR A 422 -4.86 -3.90 -14.92
C THR A 422 -5.58 -5.14 -15.41
N GLY A 423 -6.59 -5.60 -14.67
CA GLY A 423 -7.44 -6.72 -15.08
C GLY A 423 -6.68 -8.05 -15.11
N LYS A 424 -7.10 -8.93 -16.03
CA LYS A 424 -6.54 -10.28 -16.23
C LYS A 424 -5.56 -10.30 -17.40
N GLY A 425 -4.63 -11.26 -17.40
CA GLY A 425 -3.81 -11.53 -18.56
C GLY A 425 -2.35 -11.85 -18.25
N THR A 426 -1.53 -11.87 -19.30
CA THR A 426 -0.11 -12.18 -19.18
C THR A 426 0.72 -10.92 -18.94
N PHE A 427 1.79 -11.07 -18.16
CA PHE A 427 2.77 -10.02 -17.98
C PHE A 427 4.18 -10.53 -18.29
N THR A 428 5.03 -9.57 -18.66
CA THR A 428 6.48 -9.73 -18.78
C THR A 428 7.15 -8.60 -18.04
N VAL A 429 8.06 -8.93 -17.13
CA VAL A 429 8.93 -7.99 -16.42
C VAL A 429 10.38 -8.30 -16.79
N GLU A 430 11.07 -7.34 -17.38
CA GLU A 430 12.51 -7.44 -17.64
C GLU A 430 13.27 -7.44 -16.31
N ILE A 431 14.18 -8.38 -16.16
CA ILE A 431 15.05 -8.51 -14.99
C ILE A 431 16.51 -8.70 -15.43
N PRO A 432 17.50 -8.27 -14.63
CA PRO A 432 18.86 -8.75 -14.82
C PRO A 432 18.87 -10.28 -14.79
N LYS A 433 19.60 -10.93 -15.70
CA LYS A 433 19.75 -12.39 -15.68
C LYS A 433 20.18 -12.87 -14.30
N GLN A 434 19.55 -13.92 -13.81
CA GLN A 434 19.78 -14.45 -12.47
C GLN A 434 20.50 -15.80 -12.56
N PRO A 435 21.38 -16.12 -11.61
CA PRO A 435 21.97 -17.45 -11.50
C PRO A 435 20.94 -18.57 -11.34
N ALA A 436 21.29 -19.77 -11.81
CA ALA A 436 20.54 -20.98 -11.50
C ALA A 436 20.48 -21.21 -9.97
N GLY A 437 19.35 -21.68 -9.46
CA GLY A 437 19.11 -21.86 -8.03
C GLY A 437 18.63 -20.61 -7.29
N THR A 438 18.67 -19.43 -7.94
CA THR A 438 18.10 -18.21 -7.35
C THR A 438 16.59 -18.36 -7.18
N GLU A 439 16.10 -18.11 -5.97
CA GLU A 439 14.68 -17.97 -5.72
C GLU A 439 14.22 -16.56 -6.12
N LEU A 440 13.20 -16.50 -6.98
CA LEU A 440 12.52 -15.27 -7.34
C LEU A 440 11.12 -15.28 -6.77
N THR A 441 10.76 -14.19 -6.11
CA THR A 441 9.39 -13.96 -5.64
C THR A 441 8.76 -12.82 -6.43
N VAL A 442 7.51 -13.01 -6.86
CA VAL A 442 6.72 -12.03 -7.59
C VAL A 442 5.45 -11.72 -6.81
N GLN A 443 5.10 -10.45 -6.72
CA GLN A 443 3.95 -9.95 -5.99
C GLN A 443 3.25 -8.85 -6.79
N LEU A 444 1.94 -8.76 -6.66
CA LEU A 444 1.15 -7.63 -7.15
C LEU A 444 0.93 -6.66 -6.00
N VAL A 445 1.12 -5.37 -6.26
CA VAL A 445 0.87 -4.29 -5.30
C VAL A 445 0.04 -3.23 -5.99
N ASP A 446 -1.18 -2.97 -5.50
CA ASP A 446 -2.04 -1.93 -6.08
C ASP A 446 -1.60 -0.51 -5.69
N SER A 447 -2.29 0.51 -6.20
CA SER A 447 -1.98 1.91 -5.88
C SER A 447 -2.30 2.32 -4.43
N LEU A 448 -3.05 1.49 -3.70
CA LEU A 448 -3.47 1.72 -2.32
C LEU A 448 -2.61 0.94 -1.32
N GLY A 449 -1.72 0.08 -1.81
CA GLY A 449 -0.80 -0.72 -1.03
C GLY A 449 -1.33 -2.09 -0.64
N ASN A 450 -2.47 -2.54 -1.21
CA ASN A 450 -2.88 -3.93 -1.09
C ASN A 450 -1.88 -4.81 -1.84
N GLU A 451 -1.55 -5.96 -1.25
CA GLU A 451 -0.55 -6.87 -1.79
C GLU A 451 -1.12 -8.27 -2.00
N SER A 452 -0.82 -8.89 -3.14
CA SER A 452 -1.13 -10.31 -3.34
C SER A 452 -0.25 -11.20 -2.47
N PRO A 453 -0.63 -12.49 -2.32
CA PRO A 453 0.32 -13.50 -1.92
C PRO A 453 1.54 -13.58 -2.85
N LEU A 454 2.67 -14.01 -2.29
CA LEU A 454 3.90 -14.20 -3.05
C LEU A 454 3.78 -15.43 -3.95
N SER A 455 4.21 -15.27 -5.20
CA SER A 455 4.46 -16.38 -6.10
C SER A 455 5.95 -16.59 -6.25
N THR A 456 6.40 -17.83 -6.14
CA THR A 456 7.83 -18.17 -6.14
C THR A 456 8.20 -19.02 -7.34
N VAL A 457 9.35 -18.73 -7.95
CA VAL A 457 9.96 -19.57 -8.99
C VAL A 457 11.46 -19.70 -8.72
N ILE A 458 11.98 -20.93 -8.81
CA ILE A 458 13.43 -21.18 -8.77
C ILE A 458 13.98 -21.08 -10.18
N VAL A 459 15.00 -20.25 -10.38
CA VAL A 459 15.67 -20.10 -11.67
C VAL A 459 16.35 -21.41 -12.03
N ALA A 460 15.90 -22.04 -13.11
CA ALA A 460 16.48 -23.28 -13.62
C ALA A 460 17.83 -23.01 -14.31
N ALA A 461 18.74 -23.99 -14.29
CA ALA A 461 19.91 -23.94 -15.16
C ALA A 461 19.45 -23.93 -16.63
N SER A 462 20.03 -23.07 -17.46
CA SER A 462 19.87 -23.20 -18.90
C SER A 462 20.54 -24.48 -19.40
N SER A 463 20.24 -24.91 -20.63
CA SER A 463 20.90 -26.07 -21.25
C SER A 463 22.40 -25.84 -21.50
N GLN A 464 22.88 -24.62 -21.30
CA GLN A 464 24.29 -24.24 -21.42
C GLN A 464 24.82 -23.91 -20.03
N MET A 465 26.02 -24.39 -19.71
CA MET A 465 26.68 -23.93 -18.49
C MET A 465 27.09 -22.46 -18.67
N GLU A 466 26.87 -21.64 -17.65
CA GLU A 466 27.23 -20.22 -17.67
C GLU A 466 28.01 -19.87 -16.41
N VAL A 467 28.85 -18.83 -16.51
CA VAL A 467 29.49 -18.17 -15.37
C VAL A 467 28.87 -16.78 -15.24
N TRP A 468 28.18 -16.53 -14.14
CA TRP A 468 27.61 -15.22 -13.84
C TRP A 468 28.45 -14.50 -12.80
N THR A 469 28.69 -13.21 -13.03
CA THR A 469 29.33 -12.31 -12.06
C THR A 469 28.58 -10.98 -12.11
N GLY A 470 27.84 -10.66 -11.06
CA GLY A 470 27.18 -9.35 -10.88
C GLY A 470 28.08 -8.31 -10.24
N GLN A 471 29.25 -8.74 -9.74
CA GLN A 471 30.24 -7.89 -9.11
C GLN A 471 30.93 -6.97 -10.12
N ILE A 472 31.07 -5.69 -9.75
CA ILE A 472 32.02 -4.78 -10.41
C ILE A 472 33.42 -5.09 -9.87
N VAL A 473 34.24 -5.75 -10.69
CA VAL A 473 35.63 -6.06 -10.31
C VAL A 473 36.52 -4.86 -10.59
N THR A 474 37.25 -4.43 -9.57
CA THR A 474 38.10 -3.24 -9.64
C THR A 474 39.55 -3.55 -9.31
N ASN A 475 40.43 -2.56 -9.46
CA ASN A 475 41.83 -2.66 -9.09
C ASN A 475 42.12 -2.82 -7.59
N TYR A 476 41.07 -2.88 -6.75
CA TYR A 476 41.16 -3.18 -5.32
C TYR A 476 40.45 -4.48 -4.94
N SER A 477 39.80 -5.15 -5.89
CA SER A 477 39.06 -6.38 -5.61
C SER A 477 40.03 -7.49 -5.20
N THR A 478 39.66 -8.18 -4.12
CA THR A 478 40.40 -9.33 -3.57
C THR A 478 39.60 -10.62 -3.65
N HIS A 479 38.30 -10.50 -3.92
CA HIS A 479 37.40 -11.62 -4.13
C HIS A 479 36.72 -11.45 -5.50
N LEU A 480 36.56 -12.55 -6.22
CA LEU A 480 35.75 -12.62 -7.43
C LEU A 480 34.59 -13.57 -7.16
N ILE A 481 33.40 -12.98 -6.98
CA ILE A 481 32.20 -13.67 -6.54
C ILE A 481 31.24 -13.78 -7.72
N GLY A 482 30.69 -14.97 -7.87
CA GLY A 482 29.76 -15.25 -8.93
C GLY A 482 29.00 -16.55 -8.69
N TYR A 483 28.31 -16.97 -9.73
CA TYR A 483 27.52 -18.19 -9.71
C TYR A 483 27.72 -18.98 -11.00
N THR A 484 27.67 -20.29 -10.89
CA THR A 484 27.68 -21.24 -12.01
C THR A 484 26.96 -22.53 -11.60
N ALA A 485 27.05 -23.60 -12.38
CA ALA A 485 26.45 -24.88 -12.01
C ALA A 485 27.02 -25.40 -10.66
N PRO A 486 26.19 -25.89 -9.72
CA PRO A 486 26.66 -26.42 -8.44
C PRO A 486 27.78 -27.47 -8.56
N GLY A 487 28.76 -27.39 -7.65
CA GLY A 487 29.90 -28.31 -7.61
C GLY A 487 30.97 -28.10 -8.68
N SER A 488 30.81 -27.11 -9.57
CA SER A 488 31.81 -26.80 -10.60
C SER A 488 33.07 -26.18 -10.00
N GLU A 489 34.23 -26.51 -10.56
CA GLU A 489 35.50 -25.87 -10.22
C GLU A 489 35.66 -24.60 -11.06
N VAL A 490 35.97 -23.48 -10.41
CA VAL A 490 36.06 -22.15 -11.02
C VAL A 490 37.45 -21.60 -10.84
N THR A 491 38.13 -21.31 -11.94
CA THR A 491 39.49 -20.78 -11.97
C THR A 491 39.54 -19.44 -12.68
N VAL A 492 40.23 -18.47 -12.08
CA VAL A 492 40.40 -17.11 -12.63
C VAL A 492 41.81 -16.97 -13.20
N TYR A 493 41.90 -16.52 -14.46
CA TYR A 493 43.15 -16.35 -15.18
C TYR A 493 43.39 -14.90 -15.61
N LYS A 494 44.67 -14.52 -15.64
CA LYS A 494 45.20 -13.38 -16.39
C LYS A 494 46.08 -13.90 -17.52
N GLY A 495 45.57 -13.90 -18.74
CA GLY A 495 46.22 -14.61 -19.85
C GLY A 495 46.32 -16.11 -19.53
N ALA A 496 47.53 -16.65 -19.48
CA ALA A 496 47.79 -18.05 -19.12
C ALA A 496 48.06 -18.26 -17.62
N THR A 497 48.21 -17.19 -16.83
CA THR A 497 48.52 -17.28 -15.39
C THR A 497 47.24 -17.46 -14.58
N GLU A 498 47.19 -18.53 -13.79
CA GLU A 498 46.15 -18.72 -12.77
C GLU A 498 46.34 -17.73 -11.62
N LEU A 499 45.28 -17.02 -11.25
CA LEU A 499 45.24 -16.11 -10.12
C LEU A 499 44.64 -16.74 -8.86
N GLY A 500 43.73 -17.70 -9.04
CA GLY A 500 43.06 -18.41 -7.95
C GLY A 500 41.98 -19.36 -8.47
N THR A 501 41.58 -20.30 -7.60
CA THR A 501 40.56 -21.34 -7.86
C THR A 501 39.66 -21.49 -6.64
N ALA A 502 38.37 -21.77 -6.88
CA ALA A 502 37.40 -22.16 -5.85
C ALA A 502 36.37 -23.14 -6.44
N LYS A 503 35.62 -23.85 -5.57
CA LYS A 503 34.47 -24.66 -6.01
C LYS A 503 33.17 -23.92 -5.75
N ALA A 504 32.26 -24.00 -6.71
CA ALA A 504 30.89 -23.56 -6.55
C ALA A 504 30.17 -24.44 -5.52
N ASP A 505 29.48 -23.83 -4.58
CA ASP A 505 28.71 -24.52 -3.56
C ASP A 505 27.47 -25.22 -4.16
N TRP A 506 26.62 -25.77 -3.30
CA TRP A 506 25.41 -26.49 -3.73
C TRP A 506 24.32 -25.58 -4.31
N PHE A 507 24.40 -24.26 -4.09
CA PHE A 507 23.61 -23.24 -4.77
C PHE A 507 24.29 -22.68 -6.03
N GLY A 508 25.52 -23.12 -6.32
CA GLY A 508 26.29 -22.65 -7.46
C GLY A 508 27.14 -21.41 -7.19
N LYS A 509 27.14 -20.85 -5.97
CA LYS A 509 27.94 -19.67 -5.62
C LYS A 509 29.41 -20.04 -5.50
N PHE A 510 30.29 -19.25 -6.10
CA PHE A 510 31.74 -19.36 -5.92
C PHE A 510 32.31 -18.04 -5.42
N ASP A 511 33.41 -18.14 -4.67
CA ASP A 511 34.19 -17.00 -4.18
C ASP A 511 35.68 -17.32 -4.37
N VAL A 512 36.27 -16.73 -5.41
CA VAL A 512 37.68 -16.94 -5.74
C VAL A 512 38.49 -15.78 -5.17
N TYR A 513 39.39 -16.09 -4.23
CA TYR A 513 40.39 -15.12 -3.80
C TYR A 513 41.34 -14.81 -4.97
N VAL A 514 41.53 -13.52 -5.25
CA VAL A 514 42.43 -13.03 -6.30
C VAL A 514 43.30 -11.91 -5.75
N THR A 515 44.53 -11.81 -6.25
CA THR A 515 45.36 -10.63 -5.98
C THR A 515 44.85 -9.44 -6.79
N PRO A 516 44.83 -8.21 -6.24
CA PRO A 516 44.41 -7.02 -6.97
C PRO A 516 45.14 -6.85 -8.31
N GLN A 517 44.41 -6.41 -9.34
CA GLN A 517 44.91 -6.29 -10.71
C GLN A 517 44.88 -4.85 -11.21
N SER A 518 45.73 -4.49 -12.16
CA SER A 518 45.72 -3.15 -12.77
C SER A 518 44.43 -2.90 -13.56
N VAL A 519 43.94 -1.65 -13.55
CA VAL A 519 42.79 -1.21 -14.36
C VAL A 519 43.01 -1.57 -15.83
N GLY A 520 41.98 -2.06 -16.50
CA GLY A 520 42.02 -2.52 -17.89
C GLY A 520 42.49 -3.96 -18.08
N THR A 521 42.96 -4.65 -17.02
CA THR A 521 43.31 -6.07 -17.12
C THR A 521 42.07 -6.90 -17.46
N SER A 522 42.16 -7.76 -18.47
CA SER A 522 41.14 -8.76 -18.77
C SER A 522 41.37 -10.01 -17.93
N LEU A 523 40.35 -10.40 -17.16
CA LEU A 523 40.33 -11.63 -16.38
C LEU A 523 39.36 -12.61 -17.01
N ARG A 524 39.85 -13.83 -17.24
CA ARG A 524 39.06 -14.94 -17.77
C ARG A 524 38.69 -15.87 -16.63
N ILE A 525 37.41 -16.04 -16.39
CA ILE A 525 36.86 -16.94 -15.38
C ILE A 525 36.40 -18.19 -16.13
N SER A 526 36.97 -19.35 -15.79
CA SER A 526 36.64 -20.64 -16.39
C SER A 526 35.99 -21.52 -15.34
N ALA A 527 34.84 -22.10 -15.64
CA ALA A 527 34.14 -23.03 -14.77
C ALA A 527 34.01 -24.39 -15.45
N VAL A 528 34.32 -25.46 -14.73
CA VAL A 528 34.31 -26.84 -15.22
C VAL A 528 33.50 -27.71 -14.28
N ASN A 529 32.47 -28.39 -14.81
CA ASN A 529 31.71 -29.38 -14.06
C ASN A 529 32.11 -30.79 -14.50
N GLU A 530 32.82 -31.52 -13.65
CA GLU A 530 33.32 -32.86 -14.00
C GLU A 530 32.21 -33.89 -14.21
N GLN A 531 31.09 -33.75 -13.50
CA GLN A 531 29.98 -34.71 -13.54
C GLN A 531 29.21 -34.60 -14.85
N THR A 532 28.94 -33.38 -15.30
CA THR A 532 28.19 -33.13 -16.55
C THR A 532 29.11 -32.96 -17.75
N ARG A 533 30.43 -32.84 -17.54
CA ARG A 533 31.46 -32.51 -18.56
C ARG A 533 31.23 -31.17 -19.25
N LEU A 534 30.40 -30.30 -18.68
CA LEU A 534 30.16 -28.96 -19.20
C LEU A 534 31.26 -28.02 -18.72
N THR A 535 31.53 -27.01 -19.55
CA THR A 535 32.42 -25.90 -19.22
C THR A 535 31.77 -24.58 -19.61
N ALA A 536 32.17 -23.51 -18.93
CA ALA A 536 31.72 -22.16 -19.21
C ALA A 536 32.84 -21.16 -18.96
N GLU A 537 32.93 -20.12 -19.78
CA GLU A 537 33.90 -19.04 -19.57
C GLU A 537 33.23 -17.67 -19.62
N LYS A 538 33.73 -16.75 -18.79
CA LYS A 538 33.37 -15.34 -18.84
C LYS A 538 34.63 -14.48 -18.73
N THR A 539 34.73 -13.49 -19.61
CA THR A 539 35.78 -12.48 -19.53
C THR A 539 35.21 -11.21 -18.93
N ILE A 540 35.92 -10.64 -17.97
CA ILE A 540 35.62 -9.35 -17.36
C ILE A 540 36.85 -8.43 -17.47
N THR A 541 36.61 -7.12 -17.42
CA THR A 541 37.69 -6.12 -17.41
C THR A 541 37.72 -5.42 -16.07
N VAL A 542 38.90 -5.35 -15.46
CA VAL A 542 39.13 -4.69 -14.18
C VAL A 542 38.91 -3.19 -14.31
N GLN A 543 38.02 -2.63 -13.51
CA GLN A 543 37.65 -1.21 -13.53
C GLN A 543 38.44 -0.40 -12.49
N ASN A 544 38.39 0.92 -12.60
CA ASN A 544 38.90 1.81 -11.55
C ASN A 544 37.91 1.81 -10.37
N GLY A 545 38.37 1.38 -9.19
CA GLY A 545 37.56 1.30 -7.98
C GLY A 545 37.73 2.47 -7.02
N ALA A 546 38.48 3.50 -7.39
CA ALA A 546 38.72 4.65 -6.54
C ALA A 546 37.51 5.57 -6.47
N TYR A 547 37.20 6.08 -5.27
CA TYR A 547 36.24 7.18 -5.10
C TYR A 547 37.00 8.51 -4.94
N PRO A 548 36.48 9.63 -5.48
CA PRO A 548 37.16 10.93 -5.42
C PRO A 548 37.43 11.43 -4.00
N ASP A 549 36.59 11.06 -3.04
CA ASP A 549 36.64 11.48 -1.64
C ASP A 549 37.14 10.39 -0.67
N PHE A 550 37.65 9.27 -1.20
CA PHE A 550 38.12 8.14 -0.40
C PHE A 550 39.48 7.63 -0.88
N SER A 551 40.53 8.06 -0.17
CA SER A 551 41.90 7.67 -0.48
C SER A 551 42.15 6.16 -0.26
N ALA A 552 42.97 5.57 -1.12
CA ALA A 552 43.48 4.20 -0.92
C ALA A 552 44.32 4.03 0.36
N SER A 553 44.82 5.13 0.94
CA SER A 553 45.52 5.13 2.23
C SER A 553 44.59 5.25 3.45
N HIS A 554 43.28 5.40 3.22
CA HIS A 554 42.32 5.50 4.31
C HIS A 554 42.23 4.16 5.06
N TRP A 555 42.23 4.18 6.39
CA TRP A 555 42.30 2.98 7.24
C TRP A 555 41.16 1.96 7.00
N ALA A 556 39.99 2.43 6.55
CA ALA A 556 38.84 1.60 6.21
C ALA A 556 38.81 1.14 4.74
N HIS A 557 39.82 1.46 3.93
CA HIS A 557 39.82 1.19 2.50
C HIS A 557 39.58 -0.28 2.17
N ASP A 558 40.31 -1.17 2.83
CA ASP A 558 40.23 -2.61 2.58
C ASP A 558 38.85 -3.17 2.97
N ALA A 559 38.23 -2.62 4.02
CA ALA A 559 36.88 -3.00 4.41
C ALA A 559 35.83 -2.60 3.36
N VAL A 560 35.96 -1.41 2.80
CA VAL A 560 35.08 -0.94 1.73
C VAL A 560 35.28 -1.74 0.45
N ALA A 561 36.53 -2.03 0.09
CA ALA A 561 36.85 -2.86 -1.07
C ALA A 561 36.28 -4.28 -0.92
N TYR A 562 36.46 -4.89 0.26
CA TYR A 562 35.91 -6.21 0.59
C TYR A 562 34.37 -6.20 0.50
N LEU A 563 33.68 -5.32 1.22
CA LEU A 563 32.21 -5.28 1.20
C LEU A 563 31.62 -4.96 -0.18
N ARG A 564 32.35 -4.20 -1.01
CA ARG A 564 31.95 -3.95 -2.40
C ARG A 564 32.06 -5.21 -3.25
N ASP A 565 33.07 -6.05 -3.04
CA ASP A 565 33.19 -7.32 -3.75
C ASP A 565 31.95 -8.22 -3.50
N TYR A 566 31.42 -8.22 -2.28
CA TYR A 566 30.14 -8.89 -1.91
C TYR A 566 28.88 -8.09 -2.28
N SER A 567 29.00 -6.95 -2.97
CA SER A 567 27.87 -6.08 -3.35
C SER A 567 27.02 -5.57 -2.17
N ILE A 568 27.60 -5.51 -0.97
CA ILE A 568 26.96 -5.02 0.26
C ILE A 568 27.00 -3.49 0.33
N ILE A 569 28.06 -2.87 -0.20
CA ILE A 569 28.25 -1.43 -0.18
C ILE A 569 28.71 -0.90 -1.54
N GLY A 570 28.29 0.33 -1.84
CA GLY A 570 28.74 1.09 -3.00
C GLY A 570 28.84 2.59 -2.69
N GLY A 571 29.22 3.36 -3.71
CA GLY A 571 29.24 4.82 -3.68
C GLY A 571 27.85 5.41 -3.96
N TYR A 572 27.75 6.72 -3.79
CA TYR A 572 26.57 7.51 -4.13
C TYR A 572 26.54 7.81 -5.65
N PRO A 573 25.38 8.21 -6.20
CA PRO A 573 25.25 8.51 -7.63
C PRO A 573 26.19 9.60 -8.16
N ASP A 574 26.70 10.48 -7.28
CA ASP A 574 27.70 11.50 -7.61
C ASP A 574 29.14 10.95 -7.68
N GLY A 575 29.32 9.64 -7.50
CA GLY A 575 30.61 8.96 -7.51
C GLY A 575 31.38 9.04 -6.19
N THR A 576 30.86 9.67 -5.14
CA THR A 576 31.52 9.75 -3.82
C THR A 576 31.20 8.54 -2.93
N PHE A 577 32.04 8.27 -1.93
CA PHE A 577 31.78 7.24 -0.91
C PHE A 577 31.29 7.82 0.42
N ARG A 578 31.74 9.03 0.77
CA ARG A 578 31.43 9.78 1.99
C ARG A 578 31.78 8.99 3.26
N PRO A 579 33.07 8.65 3.48
CA PRO A 579 33.52 7.76 4.56
C PRO A 579 33.19 8.27 5.97
N ASP A 580 33.14 9.59 6.15
CA ASP A 580 32.87 10.25 7.43
C ASP A 580 31.40 10.58 7.68
N ARG A 581 30.53 10.34 6.69
CA ARG A 581 29.07 10.50 6.87
C ARG A 581 28.58 9.46 7.86
N TYR A 582 27.66 9.85 8.73
CA TYR A 582 27.01 8.93 9.65
C TYR A 582 26.06 7.97 8.92
N THR A 583 26.10 6.70 9.31
CA THR A 583 25.27 5.63 8.76
C THR A 583 23.86 5.75 9.33
N THR A 584 22.83 5.71 8.48
CA THR A 584 21.44 5.67 8.94
C THR A 584 21.02 4.25 9.32
N ARG A 585 19.93 4.13 10.09
CA ARG A 585 19.34 2.83 10.43
C ARG A 585 18.89 2.05 9.19
N ALA A 586 18.32 2.72 8.19
CA ALA A 586 17.95 2.09 6.92
C ALA A 586 19.16 1.57 6.13
N GLU A 587 20.25 2.35 6.07
CA GLU A 587 21.50 1.91 5.44
C GLU A 587 22.09 0.69 6.15
N ALA A 588 22.11 0.68 7.48
CA ALA A 588 22.59 -0.45 8.25
C ALA A 588 21.70 -1.70 8.06
N ALA A 589 20.37 -1.55 8.04
CA ALA A 589 19.45 -2.65 7.77
C ALA A 589 19.66 -3.24 6.37
N ARG A 590 19.84 -2.39 5.36
CA ARG A 590 20.20 -2.82 3.99
C ARG A 590 21.52 -3.59 3.98
N MET A 591 22.58 -3.01 4.54
CA MET A 591 23.91 -3.64 4.52
C MET A 591 23.92 -4.99 5.23
N ILE A 592 23.27 -5.11 6.39
CA ILE A 592 23.18 -6.39 7.12
C ILE A 592 22.31 -7.40 6.37
N SER A 593 21.17 -6.97 5.84
CA SER A 593 20.29 -7.88 5.07
C SER A 593 21.00 -8.44 3.85
N GLN A 594 21.80 -7.62 3.16
CA GLN A 594 22.62 -8.08 2.04
C GLN A 594 23.77 -8.98 2.51
N ALA A 595 24.44 -8.66 3.62
CA ALA A 595 25.54 -9.45 4.16
C ALA A 595 25.11 -10.86 4.60
N LEU A 596 23.89 -10.98 5.13
CA LEU A 596 23.30 -12.24 5.59
C LEU A 596 22.37 -12.88 4.56
N GLU A 597 22.19 -12.26 3.39
CA GLU A 597 21.28 -12.71 2.32
C GLU A 597 19.85 -13.00 2.82
N LEU A 598 19.31 -12.11 3.66
CA LEU A 598 18.01 -12.29 4.30
C LEU A 598 16.86 -12.22 3.25
N PRO A 599 16.04 -13.27 3.10
CA PRO A 599 14.95 -13.27 2.14
C PRO A 599 13.79 -12.38 2.62
N TYR A 600 13.12 -11.70 1.69
CA TYR A 600 11.82 -11.08 1.95
C TYR A 600 10.74 -12.17 2.09
N LYS A 601 9.78 -11.96 3.00
CA LYS A 601 8.61 -12.82 3.19
C LYS A 601 7.37 -11.96 3.33
N GLN A 602 6.23 -12.47 2.86
CA GLN A 602 4.96 -11.79 3.01
C GLN A 602 4.58 -11.66 4.49
N GLY A 603 3.90 -10.58 4.86
CA GLY A 603 3.46 -10.33 6.23
C GLY A 603 4.60 -10.01 7.20
N MET A 604 5.79 -9.70 6.67
CA MET A 604 6.89 -9.21 7.50
C MET A 604 6.50 -7.88 8.19
N PRO A 605 7.11 -7.56 9.35
CA PRO A 605 6.74 -6.39 10.14
C PRO A 605 6.88 -5.09 9.35
N GLY A 606 5.78 -4.33 9.26
CA GLY A 606 5.77 -2.96 8.76
C GLY A 606 5.94 -1.94 9.90
N PHE A 607 6.40 -0.74 9.53
CA PHE A 607 6.52 0.38 10.46
C PHE A 607 5.77 1.59 9.92
N LYS A 608 5.16 2.38 10.83
CA LYS A 608 4.31 3.53 10.46
C LYS A 608 5.03 4.58 9.60
N ASP A 609 6.34 4.71 9.78
CA ASP A 609 7.22 5.66 9.10
C ASP A 609 8.07 5.03 7.99
N VAL A 610 7.77 3.79 7.60
CA VAL A 610 8.41 3.08 6.49
C VAL A 610 7.32 2.60 5.53
N PRO A 611 6.84 3.47 4.61
CA PRO A 611 5.87 3.05 3.60
C PRO A 611 6.49 1.96 2.70
N SER A 612 5.66 1.13 2.08
CA SER A 612 6.11 0.07 1.15
C SER A 612 6.96 0.62 0.00
N SER A 613 6.73 1.88 -0.40
CA SER A 613 7.49 2.61 -1.41
C SER A 613 8.89 3.05 -0.98
N HIS A 614 9.22 3.02 0.32
CA HIS A 614 10.53 3.42 0.82
C HIS A 614 11.61 2.46 0.30
N TRP A 615 12.74 2.99 -0.18
CA TRP A 615 13.80 2.18 -0.82
C TRP A 615 14.37 1.05 0.05
N ALA A 616 14.25 1.19 1.37
CA ALA A 616 14.72 0.23 2.35
C ALA A 616 13.62 -0.66 2.97
N SER A 617 12.37 -0.54 2.54
CA SER A 617 11.21 -1.22 3.16
C SER A 617 11.45 -2.73 3.31
N ASP A 618 11.78 -3.40 2.20
CA ASP A 618 12.06 -4.84 2.16
C ASP A 618 13.20 -5.25 3.12
N PHE A 619 14.31 -4.48 3.13
CA PHE A 619 15.47 -4.77 3.98
C PHE A 619 15.20 -4.54 5.46
N ILE A 620 14.45 -3.50 5.79
CA ILE A 620 14.03 -3.20 7.17
C ILE A 620 13.12 -4.31 7.68
N ALA A 621 12.16 -4.72 6.85
CA ALA A 621 11.23 -5.80 7.16
C ALA A 621 11.98 -7.13 7.37
N ALA A 622 12.89 -7.49 6.47
CA ALA A 622 13.70 -8.71 6.57
C ALA A 622 14.62 -8.72 7.80
N ALA A 623 15.36 -7.64 8.05
CA ALA A 623 16.25 -7.56 9.21
C ALA A 623 15.47 -7.53 10.55
N THR A 624 14.25 -6.97 10.56
CA THR A 624 13.37 -7.00 11.73
C THR A 624 12.80 -8.39 11.96
N ALA A 625 12.34 -9.07 10.90
CA ALA A 625 11.85 -10.44 10.98
C ALA A 625 12.94 -11.43 11.45
N ALA A 626 14.20 -11.17 11.10
CA ALA A 626 15.36 -11.89 11.62
C ALA A 626 15.74 -11.54 13.07
N GLY A 627 15.01 -10.62 13.73
CA GLY A 627 15.27 -10.22 15.12
C GLY A 627 16.49 -9.31 15.32
N ILE A 628 17.14 -8.90 14.24
CA ILE A 628 18.35 -8.07 14.26
C ILE A 628 18.00 -6.65 14.66
N PHE A 629 17.01 -6.07 13.97
CA PHE A 629 16.45 -4.77 14.31
C PHE A 629 15.17 -4.90 15.12
N THR A 630 14.90 -3.86 15.92
CA THR A 630 13.63 -3.67 16.60
C THR A 630 13.20 -2.23 16.35
N GLY A 631 11.91 -2.04 16.07
CA GLY A 631 11.33 -0.71 16.01
C GLY A 631 11.17 -0.09 17.39
N ASN A 632 10.70 1.14 17.39
CA ASN A 632 10.35 1.88 18.57
C ASN A 632 8.98 1.43 19.10
N PRO A 633 8.69 1.59 20.40
CA PRO A 633 7.41 1.19 21.00
C PRO A 633 6.17 1.88 20.39
N ASP A 634 6.35 3.02 19.71
CA ASP A 634 5.29 3.76 19.02
C ASP A 634 4.91 3.16 17.64
N GLY A 635 5.61 2.11 17.20
CA GLY A 635 5.43 1.44 15.92
C GLY A 635 6.26 2.03 14.77
N THR A 636 7.25 2.87 15.05
CA THR A 636 8.16 3.45 14.05
C THR A 636 9.50 2.71 13.97
N PHE A 637 10.20 2.83 12.84
CA PHE A 637 11.57 2.33 12.67
C PHE A 637 12.62 3.44 12.78
N ASN A 638 12.28 4.68 12.43
CA ASN A 638 13.16 5.82 12.20
C ASN A 638 14.27 5.51 11.16
N PRO A 639 13.92 5.31 9.87
CA PRO A 639 14.86 4.87 8.84
C PRO A 639 16.02 5.86 8.59
N ASN A 640 15.75 7.16 8.76
CA ASN A 640 16.72 8.23 8.56
C ASN A 640 17.55 8.57 9.82
N GLY A 641 17.20 8.00 10.97
CA GLY A 641 17.93 8.16 12.22
C GLY A 641 19.35 7.62 12.13
N GLN A 642 20.31 8.30 12.77
CA GLN A 642 21.71 7.86 12.80
C GLN A 642 21.85 6.64 13.71
N LEU A 643 22.61 5.65 13.25
CA LEU A 643 22.92 4.46 14.03
C LEU A 643 24.05 4.76 15.03
N THR A 644 23.78 4.67 16.33
CA THR A 644 24.85 4.84 17.34
C THR A 644 25.80 3.65 17.37
N ARG A 645 27.01 3.84 17.89
CA ARG A 645 28.00 2.76 18.00
C ARG A 645 27.54 1.62 18.91
N ALA A 646 26.78 1.93 19.96
CA ALA A 646 26.12 0.91 20.80
C ALA A 646 25.08 0.10 20.01
N GLN A 647 24.24 0.77 19.20
CA GLN A 647 23.26 0.08 18.35
C GLN A 647 23.95 -0.80 17.30
N MET A 648 25.02 -0.30 16.66
CA MET A 648 25.86 -1.09 15.76
C MET A 648 26.39 -2.36 16.43
N ALA A 649 26.91 -2.26 17.65
CA ALA A 649 27.43 -3.42 18.39
C ALA A 649 26.33 -4.47 18.62
N VAL A 650 25.13 -4.03 19.03
CA VAL A 650 24.00 -4.94 19.25
C VAL A 650 23.58 -5.63 17.95
N ILE A 651 23.39 -4.88 16.85
CA ILE A 651 22.92 -5.50 15.61
C ILE A 651 23.96 -6.44 15.01
N LEU A 652 25.26 -6.14 15.08
CA LEU A 652 26.31 -7.05 14.60
C LEU A 652 26.44 -8.29 15.48
N SER A 653 26.38 -8.13 16.81
CA SER A 653 26.38 -9.28 17.74
C SER A 653 25.21 -10.22 17.48
N LYS A 654 24.02 -9.69 17.19
CA LYS A 654 22.85 -10.50 16.80
C LYS A 654 23.02 -11.13 15.41
N SER A 655 23.50 -10.36 14.43
CA SER A 655 23.63 -10.78 13.03
C SER A 655 24.51 -12.01 12.86
N TYR A 656 25.58 -12.11 13.65
CA TYR A 656 26.58 -13.18 13.57
C TYR A 656 26.59 -14.06 14.83
N GLU A 657 25.52 -13.99 15.64
CA GLU A 657 25.32 -14.80 16.86
C GLU A 657 26.57 -14.87 17.77
N LEU A 658 27.23 -13.72 17.97
CA LEU A 658 28.48 -13.66 18.72
C LEU A 658 28.26 -14.11 20.17
N ASN A 659 29.20 -14.89 20.70
CA ASN A 659 29.18 -15.33 22.10
C ASN A 659 29.13 -14.12 23.04
N SER A 660 28.14 -14.10 23.93
CA SER A 660 28.02 -13.07 24.96
C SER A 660 29.29 -13.01 25.80
N SER A 661 29.87 -11.83 25.93
CA SER A 661 31.06 -11.59 26.76
C SER A 661 30.81 -10.46 27.75
N ASP A 662 31.29 -10.66 28.99
CA ASP A 662 31.32 -9.64 30.05
C ASP A 662 32.64 -8.85 30.02
N THR A 663 33.56 -9.14 29.08
CA THR A 663 34.82 -8.41 28.90
C THR A 663 34.52 -6.97 28.45
N LEU A 664 34.81 -5.99 29.31
CA LEU A 664 34.64 -4.57 29.00
C LEU A 664 35.99 -3.84 29.02
N PRO A 665 36.75 -3.87 27.91
CA PRO A 665 38.08 -3.25 27.86
C PRO A 665 38.03 -1.71 27.73
N PHE A 666 36.82 -1.12 27.64
CA PHE A 666 36.62 0.29 27.35
C PHE A 666 36.22 1.09 28.59
N LYS A 667 36.93 2.18 28.86
CA LYS A 667 36.78 2.98 30.09
C LYS A 667 35.44 3.69 30.24
N ASP A 668 34.70 3.87 29.15
CA ASP A 668 33.42 4.59 29.06
C ASP A 668 32.21 3.67 28.90
N VAL A 669 32.41 2.35 29.03
CA VAL A 669 31.35 1.34 29.02
C VAL A 669 31.42 0.56 30.32
N ASN A 670 30.35 0.57 31.09
CA ASN A 670 30.22 -0.22 32.33
C ASN A 670 29.18 -1.33 32.15
N GLU A 671 29.12 -2.25 33.11
CA GLU A 671 28.22 -3.41 33.07
C GLU A 671 26.74 -3.03 32.97
N SER A 672 26.34 -1.88 33.54
CA SER A 672 24.95 -1.41 33.53
C SER A 672 24.53 -0.75 32.22
N HIS A 673 25.46 -0.46 31.31
CA HIS A 673 25.13 0.05 29.99
C HIS A 673 24.36 -1.01 29.20
N TRP A 674 23.21 -0.65 28.60
CA TRP A 674 22.30 -1.61 27.94
C TRP A 674 22.95 -2.42 26.80
N ALA A 675 24.00 -1.90 26.16
CA ALA A 675 24.76 -2.57 25.11
C ALA A 675 26.09 -3.20 25.59
N SER A 676 26.36 -3.24 26.90
CA SER A 676 27.65 -3.66 27.48
C SER A 676 28.08 -5.04 26.96
N LYS A 677 27.19 -6.03 27.03
CA LYS A 677 27.44 -7.40 26.56
C LYS A 677 27.77 -7.48 25.07
N ALA A 678 27.04 -6.76 24.23
CA ALA A 678 27.29 -6.76 22.79
C ALA A 678 28.63 -6.10 22.46
N ILE A 679 28.95 -4.99 23.13
CA ILE A 679 30.24 -4.31 22.98
C ILE A 679 31.39 -5.22 23.42
N GLY A 680 31.24 -5.94 24.54
CA GLY A 680 32.22 -6.92 25.01
C GLY A 680 32.39 -8.08 24.03
N SER A 681 31.29 -8.58 23.47
CA SER A 681 31.30 -9.66 22.47
C SER A 681 32.08 -9.26 21.21
N LEU A 682 31.91 -8.01 20.75
CA LEU A 682 32.68 -7.47 19.63
C LEU A 682 34.18 -7.33 19.96
N ALA A 683 34.52 -6.97 21.19
CA ALA A 683 35.92 -6.84 21.61
C ALA A 683 36.60 -8.22 21.71
N GLU A 684 35.92 -9.20 22.32
CA GLU A 684 36.39 -10.59 22.44
C GLU A 684 36.58 -11.24 21.07
N ALA A 685 35.69 -10.97 20.13
CA ALA A 685 35.78 -11.43 18.74
C ALA A 685 36.83 -10.66 17.90
N GLY A 686 37.55 -9.69 18.46
CA GLY A 686 38.54 -8.88 17.72
C GLY A 686 37.96 -7.93 16.67
N ILE A 687 36.63 -7.74 16.68
CA ILE A 687 35.91 -6.85 15.77
C ILE A 687 36.27 -5.40 16.09
N THR A 688 36.42 -5.06 17.38
CA THR A 688 36.75 -3.70 17.80
C THR A 688 37.85 -3.65 18.86
N ALA A 689 38.73 -2.64 18.74
CA ALA A 689 39.74 -2.29 19.74
C ALA A 689 39.44 -0.93 20.43
N GLY A 690 38.28 -0.33 20.14
CA GLY A 690 37.94 1.01 20.61
C GLY A 690 38.77 2.12 19.95
N TYR A 691 38.74 3.30 20.57
CA TYR A 691 39.56 4.46 20.18
C TYR A 691 40.91 4.43 20.89
N PRO A 692 41.94 5.13 20.37
CA PRO A 692 43.26 5.20 21.00
C PRO A 692 43.26 5.74 22.44
N ASP A 693 42.22 6.48 22.82
CA ASP A 693 42.02 6.98 24.19
C ASP A 693 41.46 5.91 25.16
N GLY A 694 41.27 4.67 24.70
CA GLY A 694 40.72 3.55 25.47
C GLY A 694 39.20 3.57 25.64
N SER A 695 38.48 4.39 24.87
CA SER A 695 37.01 4.47 24.89
C SER A 695 36.34 3.74 23.72
N PHE A 696 35.07 3.39 23.87
CA PHE A 696 34.22 2.88 22.79
C PHE A 696 33.30 3.95 22.18
N LYS A 697 32.94 4.99 22.94
CA LYS A 697 32.01 6.08 22.60
C LYS A 697 30.63 5.56 22.18
N PRO A 698 29.90 4.81 23.05
CA PRO A 698 28.67 4.11 22.70
C PRO A 698 27.54 5.01 22.16
N SER A 699 27.46 6.25 22.63
CA SER A 699 26.42 7.20 22.22
C SER A 699 26.74 7.94 20.92
N ASN A 700 27.97 7.85 20.41
CA ASN A 700 28.33 8.55 19.18
C ASN A 700 27.68 7.87 17.97
N PRO A 701 27.24 8.64 16.96
CA PRO A 701 26.82 8.09 15.69
C PRO A 701 27.99 7.39 14.99
N THR A 702 27.68 6.30 14.31
CA THR A 702 28.65 5.46 13.60
C THR A 702 28.89 6.01 12.21
N LYS A 703 30.14 6.26 11.84
CA LYS A 703 30.49 6.66 10.47
C LYS A 703 30.36 5.49 9.50
N ARG A 704 30.15 5.78 8.22
CA ARG A 704 30.05 4.77 7.14
C ARG A 704 31.31 3.91 7.03
N SER A 705 32.48 4.52 7.19
CA SER A 705 33.78 3.81 7.25
C SER A 705 33.91 2.91 8.48
N GLU A 706 33.45 3.36 9.66
CA GLU A 706 33.44 2.57 10.89
C GLU A 706 32.53 1.35 10.77
N PHE A 707 31.30 1.56 10.29
CA PHE A 707 30.37 0.46 10.08
C PHE A 707 30.92 -0.57 9.09
N SER A 708 31.54 -0.10 7.99
CA SER A 708 32.17 -0.96 7.00
C SER A 708 33.28 -1.82 7.61
N GLN A 709 34.16 -1.24 8.43
CA GLN A 709 35.22 -1.98 9.09
C GLN A 709 34.69 -3.06 10.03
N PHE A 710 33.68 -2.71 10.83
CA PHE A 710 33.11 -3.62 11.81
C PHE A 710 32.37 -4.76 11.11
N LEU A 711 31.59 -4.46 10.06
CA LEU A 711 30.89 -5.48 9.29
C LEU A 711 31.85 -6.43 8.58
N MET A 712 32.90 -5.93 7.90
CA MET A 712 33.92 -6.79 7.29
C MET A 712 34.53 -7.74 8.33
N LYS A 713 34.89 -7.22 9.51
CA LYS A 713 35.49 -8.04 10.56
C LYS A 713 34.52 -9.06 11.16
N ALA A 714 33.22 -8.79 11.16
CA ALA A 714 32.22 -9.74 11.62
C ALA A 714 31.95 -10.85 10.58
N MET A 715 32.17 -10.57 9.29
CA MET A 715 32.03 -11.54 8.20
C MET A 715 33.22 -12.51 8.07
N LYS A 716 34.37 -12.17 8.64
CA LYS A 716 35.61 -12.97 8.61
C LYS A 716 35.77 -13.75 9.89
#